data_AF-A0AAJ6T634-F1
#
_entry.id   AF-A0AAJ6T634-F1
#
_cell.length_a   1.000
_cell.length_b   1.000
_cell.length_c   1.000
_cell.angle_alpha   90.00
_cell.angle_beta   90.00
_cell.angle_gamma   90.00
#
_symmetry.space_group_name_H-M   'P 1'
#
loop_
_entity.id
_entity.type
_entity.pdbx_description
1 polymer ?
#
loop_
_entity_poly.entity_id
_entity_poly.type
_entity_poly.pdbx_seq_one_letter_code
_entity_poly.pdbx_strand_id
1 'polypeptide(L)'
;MSGKASISQLSVSSSGSAGLSHVYIQHPPLRCNVPGSRGLFYDDGNKLLCSPTSDQVFSWKVAPFDPLVAPTSDLISEGPILSIRYSLDAKIIAIQRTSQEIQFFHRETGQNFYHKCKPESESILGFFWTDCPRCHFVLVKTSGLDLLVFDAESKSFQLVDTRKSNVSWYVYTHESRLVLLASGMQCKTFSGFQLSSAGIVCLPKFEMVMAKSEANSKPVLAAEDVYIATIYGRIYCLQIDRVAMLLHSYRFYQDAVVQQGSLPIYSSKIAVSVVDNVLLIHQVDTKVVILYDIFVDSRAPISAPLPLLFRGFPRSNASSSRSTVKDGESPEANISDFESNIYGDDWTFLIPDLTCNVSNKQLWKIHLDLEAISACSSEVPSVLEFLQHRKLEASKSKQLCLAITHNLILERRPVLMVSKAIEVLIASYSQSLKTGSYLQGIKDTEDNVQFKSLKTNRKVNKEKLSGGAESSSTEVHTSSSQSQHRRPTNSPLNASVSERQESQVTSPSISPDEMYSLVFAPVEEEMVGDSSYFVAIIVEFLRSASSVKKKVQPNIYVLAIQLLACNERYAELSLFIINKVLPPSKEVAMQLLESGRQNSQVRKLGLDMLRQLSLHHDYVLQLVQDGYYLEALRYARKHKVVTVRASLFLEAALASNDSQLLAAVLRFFSDFTPGFTTTSDCHTYNQILNEMNSAVAV
;
A
#
# COMPACT_ATOMS: atom_id res chain seq x y z
N MET A 1 24.54 22.19 29.43
CA MET A 1 25.09 21.86 28.10
C MET A 1 24.09 20.94 27.43
N SER A 2 23.44 21.38 26.35
CA SER A 2 22.32 20.68 25.72
C SER A 2 22.72 20.19 24.34
N GLY A 3 22.63 18.88 24.10
CA GLY A 3 22.84 18.28 22.78
C GLY A 3 21.54 18.33 22.00
N LYS A 4 21.43 19.23 21.02
CA LYS A 4 20.33 19.21 20.06
C LYS A 4 20.48 17.97 19.16
N ALA A 5 19.47 17.12 19.12
CA ALA A 5 19.33 16.15 18.05
C ALA A 5 18.82 16.88 16.80
N SER A 6 19.57 16.81 15.70
CA SER A 6 19.16 17.43 14.44
C SER A 6 18.06 16.61 13.79
N ILE A 7 16.82 17.10 13.87
CA ILE A 7 15.71 16.61 13.05
C ILE A 7 16.03 16.95 11.59
N SER A 8 16.08 15.93 10.74
CA SER A 8 16.22 16.09 9.29
C SER A 8 14.97 16.75 8.73
N GLN A 9 15.06 18.02 8.35
CA GLN A 9 13.97 18.71 7.65
C GLN A 9 13.59 17.93 6.39
N LEU A 10 12.32 17.57 6.27
CA LEU A 10 11.72 17.02 5.05
C LEU A 10 11.58 18.15 4.01
N SER A 11 12.70 18.61 3.48
CA SER A 11 12.70 19.46 2.30
C SER A 11 12.27 18.61 1.11
N VAL A 12 11.03 18.79 0.65
CA VAL A 12 10.57 18.32 -0.66
C VAL A 12 11.53 18.90 -1.69
N SER A 13 12.42 18.07 -2.22
CA SER A 13 13.42 18.48 -3.20
C SER A 13 12.72 18.71 -4.53
N SER A 14 12.34 19.96 -4.79
CA SER A 14 11.70 20.38 -6.04
C SER A 14 12.66 20.16 -7.21
N SER A 15 12.59 18.97 -7.80
CA SER A 15 13.27 18.61 -9.05
C SER A 15 12.79 19.55 -10.14
N GLY A 16 13.68 20.41 -10.64
CA GLY A 16 13.28 21.64 -11.33
C GLY A 16 12.49 21.42 -12.63
N SER A 17 11.39 22.18 -12.77
CA SER A 17 10.73 22.59 -14.02
C SER A 17 10.82 21.62 -15.21
N ALA A 18 10.29 20.41 -15.00
CA ALA A 18 9.68 19.61 -16.07
C ALA A 18 8.16 19.83 -15.98
N GLY A 19 7.46 19.80 -17.13
CA GLY A 19 6.03 20.06 -17.16
C GLY A 19 5.28 19.12 -16.22
N LEU A 20 4.47 19.66 -15.31
CA LEU A 20 3.64 18.86 -14.41
C LEU A 20 2.73 17.96 -15.24
N SER A 21 2.76 16.66 -14.95
CA SER A 21 1.83 15.68 -15.50
C SER A 21 1.59 14.57 -14.49
N HIS A 22 0.36 14.07 -14.51
CA HIS A 22 -0.13 12.99 -13.66
C HIS A 22 0.37 11.61 -14.08
N VAL A 23 0.89 11.46 -15.31
CA VAL A 23 1.33 10.18 -15.89
C VAL A 23 2.64 10.36 -16.62
N TYR A 24 3.58 9.43 -16.44
CA TYR A 24 4.86 9.47 -17.13
C TYR A 24 5.39 8.11 -17.56
N ILE A 25 6.31 8.16 -18.53
CA ILE A 25 7.25 7.09 -18.87
C ILE A 25 8.68 7.57 -18.60
N GLN A 26 9.58 6.66 -18.25
CA GLN A 26 10.92 7.01 -17.75
C GLN A 26 12.04 6.44 -18.65
N HIS A 27 13.06 7.26 -18.89
CA HIS A 27 14.30 6.90 -19.57
C HIS A 27 15.27 6.19 -18.60
N PRO A 28 16.07 5.20 -19.06
CA PRO A 28 16.09 4.65 -20.41
C PRO A 28 14.89 3.72 -20.72
N PRO A 29 14.42 3.64 -21.98
CA PRO A 29 13.58 2.54 -22.42
C PRO A 29 14.31 1.20 -22.35
N LEU A 30 13.55 0.12 -22.21
CA LEU A 30 14.04 -1.20 -22.58
C LEU A 30 14.21 -1.26 -24.10
N ARG A 31 15.44 -1.46 -24.58
CA ARG A 31 15.77 -1.50 -26.01
C ARG A 31 15.77 -2.93 -26.53
N CYS A 32 14.77 -3.26 -27.35
CA CYS A 32 14.55 -4.59 -27.92
C CYS A 32 15.06 -4.69 -29.38
N ASN A 33 16.03 -3.84 -29.76
CA ASN A 33 16.51 -3.76 -31.13
C ASN A 33 17.50 -4.89 -31.46
N VAL A 34 16.96 -5.96 -32.05
CA VAL A 34 17.74 -7.06 -32.62
C VAL A 34 17.82 -6.92 -34.15
N PRO A 35 19.02 -7.00 -34.75
CA PRO A 35 19.19 -7.01 -36.20
C PRO A 35 18.38 -8.14 -36.86
N GLY A 36 17.68 -7.82 -37.95
CA GLY A 36 16.87 -8.81 -38.68
C GLY A 36 15.60 -9.30 -37.96
N SER A 37 15.21 -8.72 -36.81
CA SER A 37 13.98 -9.15 -36.14
C SER A 37 12.71 -8.74 -36.90
N ARG A 38 11.71 -9.63 -36.86
CA ARG A 38 10.50 -9.67 -37.71
C ARG A 38 9.25 -9.15 -36.99
N GLY A 39 9.42 -8.24 -36.04
CA GLY A 39 8.35 -7.66 -35.22
C GLY A 39 8.58 -7.87 -33.72
N LEU A 40 7.58 -7.51 -32.92
CA LEU A 40 7.54 -7.68 -31.47
C LEU A 40 6.24 -8.36 -31.06
N PHE A 41 6.33 -9.34 -30.16
CA PHE A 41 5.20 -10.14 -29.70
C PHE A 41 5.19 -10.16 -28.17
N TYR A 42 4.08 -9.79 -27.54
CA TYR A 42 3.94 -9.79 -26.09
C TYR A 42 3.29 -11.09 -25.60
N ASP A 43 4.06 -11.88 -24.84
CA ASP A 43 3.54 -12.99 -24.05
C ASP A 43 3.16 -12.44 -22.66
N ASP A 44 1.90 -12.02 -22.56
CA ASP A 44 1.31 -11.48 -21.34
C ASP A 44 1.15 -12.53 -20.22
N GLY A 45 1.34 -13.82 -20.53
CA GLY A 45 1.30 -14.92 -19.58
C GLY A 45 2.62 -15.04 -18.81
N ASN A 46 3.72 -15.14 -19.54
CA ASN A 46 5.06 -15.21 -18.96
C ASN A 46 5.66 -13.82 -18.63
N LYS A 47 4.97 -12.74 -19.01
CA LYS A 47 5.47 -11.35 -18.97
C LYS A 47 6.81 -11.24 -19.71
N LEU A 48 6.81 -11.74 -20.95
CA LEU A 48 7.93 -11.65 -21.89
C LEU A 48 7.55 -10.80 -23.09
N LEU A 49 8.47 -9.93 -23.53
CA LEU A 49 8.43 -9.35 -24.88
C LEU A 49 9.39 -10.14 -25.76
N CYS A 50 8.92 -10.62 -26.91
CA CYS A 50 9.66 -11.50 -27.83
C CYS A 50 9.93 -10.79 -29.17
N SER A 51 11.16 -10.86 -29.65
CA SER A 51 11.65 -10.29 -30.91
C SER A 51 12.32 -11.40 -31.74
N PRO A 52 11.59 -12.11 -32.62
CA PRO A 52 12.13 -13.21 -33.38
C PRO A 52 12.84 -12.78 -34.66
N THR A 53 13.91 -13.49 -35.04
CA THR A 53 14.65 -13.34 -36.30
C THR A 53 14.21 -14.43 -37.30
N SER A 54 15.10 -14.83 -38.22
CA SER A 54 14.97 -16.02 -39.05
C SER A 54 14.89 -17.32 -38.25
N ASP A 55 15.78 -17.47 -37.27
CA ASP A 55 16.27 -18.72 -36.70
C ASP A 55 16.35 -18.69 -35.16
N GLN A 56 16.09 -17.52 -34.56
CA GLN A 56 16.18 -17.30 -33.12
C GLN A 56 15.00 -16.46 -32.62
N VAL A 57 14.66 -16.58 -31.34
CA VAL A 57 13.81 -15.63 -30.64
C VAL A 57 14.56 -15.03 -29.46
N PHE A 58 14.61 -13.71 -29.41
CA PHE A 58 15.14 -12.96 -28.27
C PHE A 58 13.97 -12.55 -27.37
N SER A 59 14.08 -12.81 -26.07
CA SER A 59 13.00 -12.58 -25.11
C SER A 59 13.49 -11.83 -23.88
N TRP A 60 12.82 -10.73 -23.54
CA TRP A 60 13.10 -9.91 -22.34
C TRP A 60 11.95 -10.06 -21.34
N LYS A 61 12.29 -10.17 -20.05
CA LYS A 61 11.31 -10.19 -18.96
C LYS A 61 10.90 -8.76 -18.61
N VAL A 62 9.60 -8.47 -18.63
CA VAL A 62 9.06 -7.11 -18.44
C VAL A 62 8.39 -6.90 -17.07
N ALA A 63 8.32 -7.94 -16.23
CA ALA A 63 7.84 -7.88 -14.85
C ALA A 63 8.74 -8.72 -13.91
N PRO A 64 9.44 -8.11 -12.91
CA PRO A 64 9.57 -6.67 -12.70
C PRO A 64 10.18 -5.98 -13.93
N PHE A 65 9.87 -4.70 -14.12
CA PHE A 65 10.36 -3.94 -15.26
C PHE A 65 11.76 -3.38 -14.95
N ASP A 66 12.75 -3.81 -15.73
CA ASP A 66 14.12 -3.31 -15.68
C ASP A 66 14.54 -2.95 -17.12
N PRO A 67 14.84 -1.67 -17.42
CA PRO A 67 15.23 -1.25 -18.77
C PRO A 67 16.64 -1.74 -19.18
N LEU A 68 17.42 -2.27 -18.23
CA LEU A 68 18.76 -2.82 -18.47
C LEU A 68 18.78 -4.36 -18.53
N VAL A 69 17.62 -5.02 -18.45
CA VAL A 69 17.54 -6.49 -18.46
C VAL A 69 18.09 -7.07 -19.77
N ALA A 70 18.98 -8.05 -19.65
CA ALA A 70 19.55 -8.73 -20.81
C ALA A 70 18.50 -9.66 -21.47
N PRO A 71 18.48 -9.79 -22.81
CA PRO A 71 17.66 -10.79 -23.48
C PRO A 71 18.16 -12.21 -23.17
N THR A 72 17.21 -13.13 -23.10
CA THR A 72 17.45 -14.56 -23.34
C THR A 72 17.26 -14.86 -24.83
N SER A 73 17.96 -15.85 -25.37
CA SER A 73 17.74 -16.31 -26.75
C SER A 73 17.49 -17.82 -26.81
N ASP A 74 16.56 -18.20 -27.69
CA ASP A 74 16.24 -19.59 -28.01
C ASP A 74 16.32 -19.82 -29.53
N LEU A 75 16.86 -20.96 -29.93
CA LEU A 75 16.85 -21.39 -31.34
C LEU A 75 15.43 -21.81 -31.75
N ILE A 76 14.98 -21.39 -32.93
CA ILE A 76 13.71 -21.77 -33.54
C ILE A 76 13.95 -22.18 -35.00
N SER A 77 13.07 -22.99 -35.59
CA SER A 77 13.21 -23.28 -37.02
C SER A 77 12.91 -22.05 -37.88
N GLU A 78 13.45 -22.02 -39.08
CA GLU A 78 13.11 -20.98 -40.05
C GLU A 78 11.63 -21.03 -40.47
N GLY A 79 11.10 -19.85 -40.84
CA GLY A 79 9.76 -19.70 -41.39
C GLY A 79 9.08 -18.36 -41.05
N PRO A 80 7.87 -18.11 -41.57
CA PRO A 80 7.01 -17.03 -41.10
C PRO A 80 6.64 -17.20 -39.61
N ILE A 81 6.30 -16.11 -38.94
CA ILE A 81 5.85 -16.08 -37.54
C ILE A 81 4.70 -15.08 -37.46
N LEU A 82 3.48 -15.60 -37.23
CA LEU A 82 2.27 -14.79 -37.06
C LEU A 82 1.98 -14.51 -35.59
N SER A 83 2.39 -15.43 -34.70
CA SER A 83 2.31 -15.28 -33.25
C SER A 83 3.28 -16.26 -32.58
N ILE A 84 3.80 -15.91 -31.41
CA ILE A 84 4.73 -16.72 -30.62
C ILE A 84 4.46 -16.52 -29.13
N ARG A 85 4.32 -17.61 -28.36
CA ARG A 85 4.13 -17.58 -26.89
C ARG A 85 4.76 -18.82 -26.25
N TYR A 86 5.32 -18.65 -25.06
CA TYR A 86 5.91 -19.73 -24.27
C TYR A 86 4.83 -20.41 -23.41
N SER A 87 4.99 -21.69 -23.11
CA SER A 87 4.23 -22.35 -22.03
C SER A 87 4.49 -21.66 -20.69
N LEU A 88 3.61 -21.84 -19.70
CA LEU A 88 3.72 -21.15 -18.40
C LEU A 88 4.90 -21.63 -17.53
N ASP A 89 5.45 -22.81 -17.85
CA ASP A 89 6.71 -23.33 -17.31
C ASP A 89 7.93 -22.98 -18.20
N ALA A 90 7.69 -22.19 -19.25
CA ALA A 90 8.62 -21.80 -20.31
C ALA A 90 9.35 -22.95 -21.02
N LYS A 91 8.88 -24.21 -20.96
CA LYS A 91 9.54 -25.37 -21.60
C LYS A 91 9.25 -25.53 -23.09
N ILE A 92 8.08 -25.10 -23.55
CA ILE A 92 7.61 -25.25 -24.93
C ILE A 92 7.36 -23.85 -25.53
N ILE A 93 7.91 -23.60 -26.71
CA ILE A 93 7.61 -22.41 -27.51
C ILE A 93 6.57 -22.81 -28.56
N ALA A 94 5.39 -22.18 -28.53
CA ALA A 94 4.38 -22.33 -29.57
C ALA A 94 4.50 -21.17 -30.56
N ILE A 95 4.55 -21.50 -31.85
CA ILE A 95 4.77 -20.56 -32.96
C ILE A 95 3.70 -20.81 -34.03
N GLN A 96 2.80 -19.85 -34.24
CA GLN A 96 1.86 -19.91 -35.36
C GLN A 96 2.60 -19.55 -36.65
N ARG A 97 2.73 -20.54 -37.55
CA ARG A 97 3.42 -20.41 -38.84
C ARG A 97 2.50 -19.94 -39.94
N THR A 98 1.26 -20.42 -39.93
CA THR A 98 0.25 -20.10 -40.94
C THR A 98 -1.12 -19.87 -40.28
N SER A 99 -2.13 -19.56 -41.08
CA SER A 99 -3.52 -19.54 -40.63
C SER A 99 -4.09 -20.92 -40.27
N GLN A 100 -3.33 -22.01 -40.41
CA GLN A 100 -3.80 -23.39 -40.15
C GLN A 100 -2.82 -24.25 -39.33
N GLU A 101 -1.58 -23.78 -39.10
CA GLU A 101 -0.52 -24.57 -38.46
C GLU A 101 0.15 -23.80 -37.30
N ILE A 102 0.27 -24.50 -36.16
CA ILE A 102 1.13 -24.12 -35.05
C ILE A 102 2.23 -25.17 -34.92
N GLN A 103 3.47 -24.69 -34.88
CA GLN A 103 4.63 -25.46 -34.49
C GLN A 103 4.87 -25.32 -33.00
N PHE A 104 5.32 -26.38 -32.37
CA PHE A 104 5.77 -26.41 -30.99
C PHE A 104 7.23 -26.87 -30.95
N PHE A 105 8.06 -26.11 -30.23
CA PHE A 105 9.47 -26.42 -30.00
C PHE A 105 9.71 -26.68 -28.52
N HIS A 106 10.18 -27.87 -28.17
CA HIS A 106 10.47 -28.26 -26.79
C HIS A 106 11.93 -27.96 -26.44
N ARG A 107 12.17 -26.91 -25.64
CA ARG A 107 13.51 -26.31 -25.43
C ARG A 107 14.52 -27.29 -24.83
N GLU A 108 14.10 -28.11 -23.86
CA GLU A 108 15.00 -29.07 -23.19
C GLU A 108 15.44 -30.24 -24.09
N THR A 109 14.67 -30.56 -25.14
CA THR A 109 14.93 -31.75 -26.00
C THR A 109 15.26 -31.37 -27.44
N GLY A 110 15.15 -30.11 -27.83
CA GLY A 110 15.32 -29.62 -29.20
C GLY A 110 14.30 -30.15 -30.22
N GLN A 111 13.21 -30.77 -29.76
CA GLN A 111 12.27 -31.46 -30.65
C GLN A 111 11.15 -30.53 -31.14
N ASN A 112 10.79 -30.69 -32.42
CA ASN A 112 9.70 -29.96 -33.07
C ASN A 112 8.52 -30.90 -33.33
N PHE A 113 7.31 -30.42 -33.06
CA PHE A 113 6.06 -31.09 -33.42
C PHE A 113 5.03 -30.05 -33.89
N TYR A 114 4.01 -30.50 -34.62
CA TYR A 114 3.09 -29.61 -35.34
C TYR A 114 1.64 -29.98 -35.07
N HIS A 115 0.80 -28.96 -34.88
CA HIS A 115 -0.66 -29.10 -34.87
C HIS A 115 -1.24 -28.39 -36.08
N LYS A 116 -2.00 -29.12 -36.90
CA LYS A 116 -2.68 -28.62 -38.10
C LYS A 116 -4.19 -28.68 -37.92
N CYS A 117 -4.87 -27.55 -38.12
CA CYS A 117 -6.31 -27.51 -38.19
C CYS A 117 -6.82 -28.30 -39.41
N LYS A 118 -7.95 -29.00 -39.23
CA LYS A 118 -8.72 -29.65 -40.28
C LYS A 118 -10.21 -29.48 -39.93
N PRO A 119 -11.10 -29.10 -40.87
CA PRO A 119 -10.89 -28.93 -42.31
C PRO A 119 -10.18 -27.62 -42.71
N GLU A 120 -9.75 -27.52 -43.98
CA GLU A 120 -9.06 -26.35 -44.55
C GLU A 120 -9.90 -25.06 -44.56
N SER A 121 -11.22 -25.14 -44.39
CA SER A 121 -12.10 -23.98 -44.24
C SER A 121 -12.00 -23.30 -42.87
N GLU A 122 -11.38 -23.95 -41.87
CA GLU A 122 -11.09 -23.34 -40.58
C GLU A 122 -9.76 -22.58 -40.62
N SER A 123 -9.72 -21.45 -39.91
CA SER A 123 -8.47 -20.72 -39.66
C SER A 123 -8.27 -20.44 -38.18
N ILE A 124 -7.00 -20.50 -37.78
CA ILE A 124 -6.50 -20.15 -36.45
C ILE A 124 -6.50 -18.63 -36.33
N LEU A 125 -7.34 -18.14 -35.42
CA LEU A 125 -7.36 -16.73 -35.01
C LEU A 125 -6.23 -16.45 -34.01
N GLY A 126 -5.87 -17.45 -33.19
CA GLY A 126 -4.71 -17.41 -32.31
C GLY A 126 -4.78 -18.49 -31.23
N PHE A 127 -3.95 -18.37 -30.20
CA PHE A 127 -3.82 -19.39 -29.16
C PHE A 127 -3.26 -18.80 -27.85
N PHE A 128 -3.44 -19.52 -26.74
CA PHE A 128 -2.83 -19.18 -25.46
C PHE A 128 -2.65 -20.40 -24.55
N TRP A 129 -1.76 -20.27 -23.58
CA TRP A 129 -1.53 -21.24 -22.51
C TRP A 129 -2.35 -20.88 -21.27
N THR A 130 -2.74 -21.87 -20.48
CA THR A 130 -3.57 -21.73 -19.28
C THR A 130 -3.07 -22.63 -18.14
N ASP A 131 -3.34 -22.22 -16.91
CA ASP A 131 -3.08 -22.94 -15.67
C ASP A 131 -4.26 -23.87 -15.26
N CYS A 132 -5.23 -24.06 -16.15
CA CYS A 132 -6.39 -24.90 -15.92
C CYS A 132 -6.05 -26.40 -15.94
N PRO A 133 -6.45 -27.19 -14.93
CA PRO A 133 -6.14 -28.63 -14.88
C PRO A 133 -6.85 -29.48 -15.95
N ARG A 134 -7.73 -28.89 -16.77
CA ARG A 134 -8.46 -29.59 -17.84
C ARG A 134 -7.81 -29.49 -19.21
N CYS A 135 -6.92 -28.53 -19.43
CA CYS A 135 -6.24 -28.29 -20.70
C CYS A 135 -5.01 -27.42 -20.48
N HIS A 136 -3.91 -27.72 -21.14
CA HIS A 136 -2.68 -26.91 -21.02
C HIS A 136 -2.63 -25.80 -22.07
N PHE A 137 -3.28 -26.02 -23.22
CA PHE A 137 -3.24 -25.16 -24.39
C PHE A 137 -4.66 -24.94 -24.94
N VAL A 138 -4.96 -23.72 -25.35
CA VAL A 138 -6.24 -23.36 -25.98
C VAL A 138 -5.98 -22.79 -27.36
N LEU A 139 -6.64 -23.37 -28.35
CA LEU A 139 -6.59 -22.95 -29.74
C LEU A 139 -7.90 -22.23 -30.11
N VAL A 140 -7.79 -21.01 -30.63
CA VAL A 140 -8.93 -20.20 -31.08
C VAL A 140 -9.02 -20.26 -32.59
N LYS A 141 -10.17 -20.73 -33.09
CA LYS A 141 -10.47 -20.90 -34.52
C LYS A 141 -11.72 -20.13 -34.91
N THR A 142 -11.92 -19.91 -36.20
CA THR A 142 -13.19 -19.37 -36.73
C THR A 142 -14.42 -20.22 -36.41
N SER A 143 -14.23 -21.51 -36.12
CA SER A 143 -15.29 -22.46 -35.72
C SER A 143 -15.43 -22.68 -34.20
N GLY A 144 -14.63 -22.03 -33.36
CA GLY A 144 -14.75 -22.08 -31.90
C GLY A 144 -13.43 -22.20 -31.16
N LEU A 145 -13.45 -22.85 -29.99
CA LEU A 145 -12.26 -23.18 -29.20
C LEU A 145 -12.00 -24.69 -29.23
N ASP A 146 -10.73 -25.08 -29.38
CA ASP A 146 -10.26 -26.43 -29.08
C ASP A 146 -9.41 -26.39 -27.80
N LEU A 147 -9.74 -27.26 -26.84
CA LEU A 147 -9.06 -27.42 -25.56
C LEU A 147 -8.12 -28.63 -25.65
N LEU A 148 -6.82 -28.39 -25.48
CA LEU A 148 -5.77 -29.34 -25.81
C LEU A 148 -4.90 -29.64 -24.57
N VAL A 149 -4.54 -30.91 -24.39
CA VAL A 149 -3.60 -31.38 -23.36
C VAL A 149 -2.34 -31.87 -24.05
N PHE A 150 -1.18 -31.44 -23.53
CA PHE A 150 0.11 -31.99 -23.95
C PHE A 150 0.29 -33.38 -23.35
N ASP A 151 0.43 -34.39 -24.20
CA ASP A 151 0.84 -35.73 -23.82
C ASP A 151 2.36 -35.87 -23.97
N ALA A 152 3.03 -36.17 -22.86
CA ALA A 152 4.47 -36.31 -22.80
C ALA A 152 5.00 -37.62 -23.40
N GLU A 153 4.16 -38.67 -23.48
CA GLU A 153 4.53 -39.97 -24.07
C GLU A 153 4.50 -39.88 -25.61
N SER A 154 3.38 -39.41 -26.17
CA SER A 154 3.23 -39.20 -27.62
C SER A 154 3.99 -37.97 -28.15
N LYS A 155 4.37 -37.04 -27.26
CA LYS A 155 4.90 -35.71 -27.55
C LYS A 155 4.01 -34.90 -28.50
N SER A 156 2.69 -35.02 -28.31
CA SER A 156 1.69 -34.33 -29.13
C SER A 156 0.58 -33.72 -28.28
N PHE A 157 -0.15 -32.77 -28.86
CA PHE A 157 -1.36 -32.26 -28.24
C PHE A 157 -2.55 -33.14 -28.58
N GLN A 158 -3.17 -33.72 -27.56
CA GLN A 158 -4.44 -34.43 -27.67
C GLN A 158 -5.61 -33.45 -27.45
N LEU A 159 -6.65 -33.57 -28.28
CA LEU A 159 -7.89 -32.79 -28.15
C LEU A 159 -8.76 -33.37 -27.04
N VAL A 160 -9.08 -32.55 -26.03
CA VAL A 160 -9.94 -32.93 -24.91
C VAL A 160 -11.40 -32.56 -25.16
N ASP A 161 -11.65 -31.35 -25.68
CA ASP A 161 -13.00 -30.78 -25.82
C ASP A 161 -13.01 -29.65 -26.87
N THR A 162 -14.13 -29.46 -27.56
CA THR A 162 -14.32 -28.42 -28.59
C THR A 162 -15.58 -27.60 -28.32
N ARG A 163 -15.43 -26.30 -28.09
CA ARG A 163 -16.52 -25.34 -27.91
C ARG A 163 -16.87 -24.67 -29.23
N LYS A 164 -17.73 -25.33 -30.01
CA LYS A 164 -18.16 -24.87 -31.35
C LYS A 164 -18.93 -23.55 -31.28
N SER A 165 -18.50 -22.55 -32.05
CA SER A 165 -19.19 -21.27 -32.27
C SER A 165 -18.62 -20.60 -33.52
N ASN A 166 -19.41 -19.82 -34.26
CA ASN A 166 -18.81 -18.91 -35.25
C ASN A 166 -18.07 -17.79 -34.48
N VAL A 167 -16.78 -17.60 -34.77
CA VAL A 167 -15.91 -16.60 -34.13
C VAL A 167 -15.32 -15.69 -35.21
N SER A 168 -15.57 -14.39 -35.09
CA SER A 168 -15.03 -13.38 -36.02
C SER A 168 -13.67 -12.86 -35.55
N TRP A 169 -13.50 -12.67 -34.25
CA TRP A 169 -12.24 -12.35 -33.57
C TRP A 169 -12.36 -12.69 -32.08
N TYR A 170 -11.24 -12.64 -31.35
CA TYR A 170 -11.20 -12.89 -29.92
C TYR A 170 -10.31 -11.88 -29.19
N VAL A 171 -10.55 -11.71 -27.89
CA VAL A 171 -9.64 -11.02 -26.96
C VAL A 171 -9.41 -11.94 -25.77
N TYR A 172 -8.17 -12.04 -25.31
CA TYR A 172 -7.76 -12.79 -24.12
C TYR A 172 -6.73 -11.98 -23.36
N THR A 173 -6.82 -11.98 -22.02
CA THR A 173 -5.70 -11.56 -21.17
C THR A 173 -5.43 -12.65 -20.14
N HIS A 174 -4.16 -13.04 -20.01
CA HIS A 174 -3.75 -13.99 -18.99
C HIS A 174 -4.03 -13.42 -17.59
N GLU A 175 -3.91 -12.12 -17.34
CA GLU A 175 -4.23 -11.54 -16.03
C GLU A 175 -5.64 -11.88 -15.53
N SER A 176 -6.64 -11.84 -16.42
CA SER A 176 -8.04 -12.14 -16.09
C SER A 176 -8.41 -13.63 -16.18
N ARG A 177 -7.55 -14.46 -16.80
CA ARG A 177 -7.85 -15.85 -17.22
C ARG A 177 -9.07 -15.94 -18.17
N LEU A 178 -9.53 -14.83 -18.75
CA LEU A 178 -10.77 -14.73 -19.52
C LEU A 178 -10.48 -14.57 -21.01
N VAL A 179 -11.10 -15.43 -21.84
CA VAL A 179 -11.23 -15.23 -23.29
C VAL A 179 -12.66 -14.81 -23.64
N LEU A 180 -12.79 -13.83 -24.52
CA LEU A 180 -14.04 -13.37 -25.11
C LEU A 180 -14.01 -13.62 -26.62
N LEU A 181 -15.06 -14.25 -27.14
CA LEU A 181 -15.24 -14.58 -28.56
C LEU A 181 -16.34 -13.68 -29.15
N ALA A 182 -15.97 -12.83 -30.10
CA ALA A 182 -16.92 -11.98 -30.82
C ALA A 182 -17.57 -12.77 -31.97
N SER A 183 -18.88 -12.55 -32.16
CA SER A 183 -19.67 -13.28 -33.16
C SER A 183 -20.81 -12.43 -33.75
N GLY A 184 -21.35 -12.91 -34.87
CA GLY A 184 -22.40 -12.24 -35.64
C GLY A 184 -21.88 -11.15 -36.57
N MET A 185 -22.71 -10.71 -37.52
CA MET A 185 -22.29 -9.78 -38.60
C MET A 185 -21.75 -8.42 -38.12
N GLN A 186 -22.09 -8.01 -36.89
CA GLN A 186 -21.61 -6.76 -36.27
C GLN A 186 -20.55 -7.00 -35.17
N CYS A 187 -20.14 -8.26 -34.95
CA CYS A 187 -19.17 -8.66 -33.90
C CYS A 187 -19.54 -8.24 -32.47
N LYS A 188 -20.83 -7.95 -32.21
CA LYS A 188 -21.33 -7.42 -30.92
C LYS A 188 -21.83 -8.47 -29.94
N THR A 189 -22.00 -9.72 -30.38
CA THR A 189 -22.49 -10.82 -29.53
C THR A 189 -21.30 -11.63 -29.04
N PHE A 190 -21.15 -11.73 -27.72
CA PHE A 190 -19.99 -12.34 -27.07
C PHE A 190 -20.34 -13.66 -26.38
N SER A 191 -19.44 -14.62 -26.50
CA SER A 191 -19.37 -15.81 -25.65
C SER A 191 -18.04 -15.79 -24.89
N GLY A 192 -18.07 -15.94 -23.57
CA GLY A 192 -16.88 -15.83 -22.72
C GLY A 192 -16.56 -17.11 -21.95
N PHE A 193 -15.27 -17.40 -21.79
CA PHE A 193 -14.79 -18.54 -21.01
C PHE A 193 -13.65 -18.09 -20.10
N GLN A 194 -13.78 -18.33 -18.79
CA GLN A 194 -12.70 -18.12 -17.83
C GLN A 194 -12.04 -19.48 -17.54
N LEU A 195 -10.74 -19.60 -17.79
CA LEU A 195 -9.96 -20.82 -17.63
C LEU A 195 -8.91 -20.62 -16.54
N SER A 196 -9.20 -21.07 -15.33
CA SER A 196 -8.33 -20.93 -14.17
C SER A 196 -7.98 -22.29 -13.56
N SER A 197 -7.10 -22.30 -12.55
CA SER A 197 -6.79 -23.50 -11.75
C SER A 197 -8.02 -24.16 -11.11
N ALA A 198 -9.12 -23.42 -10.88
CA ALA A 198 -10.39 -23.97 -10.39
C ALA A 198 -11.22 -24.69 -11.48
N GLY A 199 -10.82 -24.59 -12.75
CA GLY A 199 -11.51 -25.15 -13.91
C GLY A 199 -11.98 -24.10 -14.91
N ILE A 200 -12.95 -24.49 -15.73
CA ILE A 200 -13.48 -23.68 -16.84
C ILE A 200 -14.89 -23.23 -16.50
N VAL A 201 -15.09 -21.90 -16.42
CA VAL A 201 -16.40 -21.26 -16.23
C VAL A 201 -16.84 -20.66 -17.57
N CYS A 202 -18.04 -21.02 -18.04
CA CYS A 202 -18.65 -20.37 -19.19
C CYS A 202 -19.47 -19.18 -18.70
N LEU A 203 -19.22 -17.99 -19.25
CA LEU A 203 -20.04 -16.82 -18.97
C LEU A 203 -21.37 -16.89 -19.76
N PRO A 204 -22.44 -16.24 -19.27
CA PRO A 204 -23.64 -16.01 -20.07
C PRO A 204 -23.28 -15.30 -21.38
N LYS A 205 -23.93 -15.69 -22.49
CA LYS A 205 -23.81 -14.92 -23.73
C LYS A 205 -24.44 -13.54 -23.53
N PHE A 206 -23.74 -12.51 -23.97
CA PHE A 206 -24.19 -11.12 -23.84
C PHE A 206 -23.98 -10.37 -25.16
N GLU A 207 -24.66 -9.25 -25.31
CA GLU A 207 -24.53 -8.37 -26.47
C GLU A 207 -24.10 -6.98 -26.01
N MET A 208 -23.08 -6.42 -26.66
CA MET A 208 -22.65 -5.05 -26.40
C MET A 208 -23.57 -4.05 -27.10
N VAL A 209 -23.98 -3.02 -26.36
CA VAL A 209 -24.79 -1.92 -26.89
C VAL A 209 -23.88 -0.97 -27.66
N MET A 210 -24.31 -0.57 -28.87
CA MET A 210 -23.62 0.40 -29.71
C MET A 210 -24.64 1.46 -30.15
N ALA A 211 -24.24 2.73 -30.18
CA ALA A 211 -25.03 3.80 -30.77
C ALA A 211 -25.24 3.56 -32.27
N LYS A 212 -26.36 4.09 -32.78
CA LYS A 212 -26.72 3.98 -34.20
C LYS A 212 -26.05 5.12 -34.96
N SER A 213 -25.34 4.80 -36.04
CA SER A 213 -24.87 5.82 -37.00
C SER A 213 -26.06 6.44 -37.72
N GLU A 214 -26.00 7.74 -38.00
CA GLU A 214 -27.00 8.47 -38.78
C GLU A 214 -27.09 7.98 -40.24
N ALA A 215 -26.01 7.39 -40.77
CA ALA A 215 -25.85 7.08 -42.19
C ALA A 215 -26.44 5.73 -42.65
N ASN A 216 -27.40 5.14 -41.91
CA ASN A 216 -27.91 3.76 -42.10
C ASN A 216 -26.86 2.63 -42.06
N SER A 217 -25.57 2.94 -41.88
CA SER A 217 -24.52 1.97 -41.67
C SER A 217 -24.64 1.35 -40.27
N LYS A 218 -24.68 0.03 -40.21
CA LYS A 218 -24.61 -0.71 -38.95
C LYS A 218 -23.13 -0.83 -38.58
N PRO A 219 -22.64 -0.17 -37.50
CA PRO A 219 -21.24 -0.29 -37.13
C PRO A 219 -20.90 -1.73 -36.76
N VAL A 220 -19.68 -2.15 -37.10
CA VAL A 220 -19.10 -3.44 -36.75
C VAL A 220 -18.06 -3.18 -35.66
N LEU A 221 -18.15 -3.91 -34.55
CA LEU A 221 -17.21 -3.75 -33.44
C LEU A 221 -15.88 -4.43 -33.79
N ALA A 222 -14.78 -3.67 -33.75
CA ALA A 222 -13.44 -4.19 -34.00
C ALA A 222 -12.82 -4.78 -32.72
N ALA A 223 -11.84 -5.68 -32.89
CA ALA A 223 -11.12 -6.26 -31.76
C ALA A 223 -10.31 -5.21 -30.97
N GLU A 224 -9.82 -4.17 -31.66
CA GLU A 224 -9.09 -3.04 -31.04
C GLU A 224 -9.97 -2.14 -30.16
N ASP A 225 -11.30 -2.18 -30.35
CA ASP A 225 -12.25 -1.40 -29.56
C ASP A 225 -12.62 -2.08 -28.23
N VAL A 226 -12.10 -3.28 -27.95
CA VAL A 226 -12.47 -4.09 -26.79
C VAL A 226 -11.26 -4.53 -25.97
N TYR A 227 -11.27 -4.17 -24.69
CA TYR A 227 -10.21 -4.50 -23.74
C TYR A 227 -10.77 -5.29 -22.54
N ILE A 228 -9.94 -6.18 -21.98
CA ILE A 228 -10.23 -6.86 -20.71
C ILE A 228 -9.22 -6.38 -19.67
N ALA A 229 -9.71 -5.79 -18.58
CA ALA A 229 -8.89 -5.20 -17.52
C ALA A 229 -9.31 -5.71 -16.14
N THR A 230 -8.34 -5.99 -15.26
CA THR A 230 -8.60 -6.29 -13.85
C THR A 230 -8.34 -5.03 -13.03
N ILE A 231 -9.36 -4.56 -12.29
CA ILE A 231 -9.29 -3.32 -11.54
C ILE A 231 -9.96 -3.55 -10.17
N TYR A 232 -9.22 -3.32 -9.07
CA TYR A 232 -9.64 -3.64 -7.71
C TYR A 232 -10.07 -5.11 -7.51
N GLY A 233 -9.41 -6.04 -8.21
CA GLY A 233 -9.74 -7.47 -8.20
C GLY A 233 -11.06 -7.83 -8.89
N ARG A 234 -11.67 -6.90 -9.64
CA ARG A 234 -12.87 -7.11 -10.45
C ARG A 234 -12.47 -7.09 -11.93
N ILE A 235 -13.05 -7.97 -12.74
CA ILE A 235 -12.77 -8.04 -14.17
C ILE A 235 -13.80 -7.20 -14.94
N TYR A 236 -13.29 -6.33 -15.81
CA TYR A 236 -14.06 -5.44 -16.66
C TYR A 236 -13.80 -5.73 -18.14
N CYS A 237 -14.86 -5.75 -18.93
CA CYS A 237 -14.78 -5.48 -20.36
C CYS A 237 -14.96 -3.98 -20.57
N LEU A 238 -14.06 -3.37 -21.34
CA LEU A 238 -14.14 -1.98 -21.75
C LEU A 238 -14.39 -1.97 -23.26
N GLN A 239 -15.44 -1.28 -23.70
CA GLN A 239 -15.85 -1.17 -25.10
C GLN A 239 -15.81 0.29 -25.51
N ILE A 240 -15.02 0.62 -26.54
CA ILE A 240 -15.03 1.92 -27.18
C ILE A 240 -16.24 1.99 -28.13
N ASP A 241 -17.18 2.89 -27.84
CA ASP A 241 -18.21 3.31 -28.79
C ASP A 241 -17.84 4.69 -29.36
N ARG A 242 -17.23 4.66 -30.56
CA ARG A 242 -16.80 5.85 -31.30
C ARG A 242 -17.98 6.66 -31.89
N VAL A 243 -19.18 6.10 -31.92
CA VAL A 243 -20.40 6.80 -32.38
C VAL A 243 -21.03 7.56 -31.20
N ALA A 244 -21.07 6.94 -30.02
CA ALA A 244 -21.52 7.60 -28.79
C ALA A 244 -20.47 8.56 -28.18
N MET A 245 -19.20 8.42 -28.58
CA MET A 245 -18.04 9.02 -27.90
C MET A 245 -17.97 8.61 -26.42
N LEU A 246 -18.19 7.31 -26.15
CA LEU A 246 -18.18 6.72 -24.81
C LEU A 246 -17.27 5.48 -24.73
N LEU A 247 -16.61 5.30 -23.59
CA LEU A 247 -16.04 4.02 -23.16
C LEU A 247 -17.05 3.35 -22.21
N HIS A 248 -17.73 2.30 -22.67
CA HIS A 248 -18.65 1.52 -21.83
C HIS A 248 -17.89 0.51 -20.98
N SER A 249 -18.29 0.36 -19.71
CA SER A 249 -17.74 -0.63 -18.79
C SER A 249 -18.75 -1.71 -18.45
N TYR A 250 -18.40 -2.97 -18.72
CA TYR A 250 -19.18 -4.16 -18.33
C TYR A 250 -18.38 -4.93 -17.30
N ARG A 251 -18.95 -5.12 -16.11
CA ARG A 251 -18.34 -5.95 -15.06
C ARG A 251 -18.80 -7.39 -15.19
N PHE A 252 -17.85 -8.30 -15.11
CA PHE A 252 -18.11 -9.73 -15.06
C PHE A 252 -18.34 -10.21 -13.63
N TYR A 253 -19.36 -11.07 -13.49
CA TYR A 253 -19.64 -11.89 -12.33
C TYR A 253 -19.63 -13.37 -12.78
N GLN A 254 -19.73 -14.30 -11.83
CA GLN A 254 -19.70 -15.73 -12.13
C GLN A 254 -20.89 -16.18 -13.02
N ASP A 255 -22.03 -15.51 -12.88
CA ASP A 255 -23.34 -15.85 -13.44
C ASP A 255 -23.98 -14.72 -14.26
N ALA A 256 -23.35 -13.54 -14.33
CA ALA A 256 -23.90 -12.36 -14.97
C ALA A 256 -22.83 -11.44 -15.59
N VAL A 257 -23.23 -10.69 -16.61
CA VAL A 257 -22.45 -9.58 -17.18
C VAL A 257 -23.29 -8.32 -17.05
N VAL A 258 -22.78 -7.30 -16.34
CA VAL A 258 -23.57 -6.11 -16.00
C VAL A 258 -22.83 -4.86 -16.47
N GLN A 259 -23.48 -4.05 -17.31
CA GLN A 259 -22.98 -2.73 -17.68
C GLN A 259 -23.01 -1.83 -16.44
N GLN A 260 -21.85 -1.40 -15.93
CA GLN A 260 -21.77 -0.53 -14.75
C GLN A 260 -21.84 0.96 -15.11
N GLY A 261 -21.40 1.34 -16.30
CA GLY A 261 -21.51 2.72 -16.75
C GLY A 261 -20.82 3.01 -18.07
N SER A 262 -20.58 4.31 -18.28
CA SER A 262 -19.84 4.85 -19.41
C SER A 262 -19.03 6.06 -18.99
N LEU A 263 -17.84 6.20 -19.57
CA LEU A 263 -16.93 7.34 -19.39
C LEU A 263 -16.79 8.08 -20.73
N PRO A 264 -16.73 9.42 -20.75
CA PRO A 264 -16.60 10.16 -22.00
C PRO A 264 -15.20 9.98 -22.61
N ILE A 265 -15.17 9.88 -23.95
CA ILE A 265 -13.96 9.98 -24.77
C ILE A 265 -14.09 11.17 -25.73
N TYR A 266 -12.95 11.69 -26.19
CA TYR A 266 -12.84 12.98 -26.90
C TYR A 266 -11.97 12.90 -28.16
N SER A 267 -11.51 11.70 -28.52
CA SER A 267 -10.61 11.40 -29.63
C SER A 267 -11.09 10.13 -30.34
N SER A 268 -10.76 10.01 -31.62
CA SER A 268 -11.11 8.85 -32.43
C SER A 268 -10.20 7.66 -32.16
N LYS A 269 -8.91 7.92 -31.95
CA LYS A 269 -7.88 6.93 -31.62
C LYS A 269 -7.70 6.90 -30.11
N ILE A 270 -8.19 5.84 -29.47
CA ILE A 270 -8.12 5.65 -28.02
C ILE A 270 -7.22 4.47 -27.72
N ALA A 271 -6.46 4.56 -26.62
CA ALA A 271 -5.83 3.41 -26.00
C ALA A 271 -6.14 3.39 -24.49
N VAL A 272 -6.04 2.21 -23.88
CA VAL A 272 -6.38 2.00 -22.46
C VAL A 272 -5.23 1.33 -21.75
N SER A 273 -4.88 1.88 -20.57
CA SER A 273 -3.94 1.29 -19.63
C SER A 273 -4.55 1.23 -18.22
N VAL A 274 -4.01 0.40 -17.35
CA VAL A 274 -4.37 0.34 -15.92
C VAL A 274 -3.08 0.37 -15.10
N VAL A 275 -2.96 1.35 -14.20
CA VAL A 275 -1.79 1.49 -13.32
C VAL A 275 -2.28 1.61 -11.89
N ASP A 276 -1.85 0.71 -11.00
CA ASP A 276 -2.26 0.66 -9.59
C ASP A 276 -3.79 0.75 -9.34
N ASN A 277 -4.58 0.06 -10.17
CA ASN A 277 -6.06 0.10 -10.19
C ASN A 277 -6.69 1.41 -10.67
N VAL A 278 -5.90 2.37 -11.19
CA VAL A 278 -6.40 3.55 -11.88
C VAL A 278 -6.56 3.24 -13.37
N LEU A 279 -7.70 3.60 -13.95
CA LEU A 279 -7.96 3.48 -15.37
C LEU A 279 -7.42 4.72 -16.10
N LEU A 280 -6.50 4.50 -17.05
CA LEU A 280 -5.91 5.51 -17.91
C LEU A 280 -6.57 5.42 -19.29
N ILE A 281 -7.27 6.47 -19.70
CA ILE A 281 -7.78 6.60 -21.07
C ILE A 281 -6.88 7.57 -21.84
N HIS A 282 -6.10 7.02 -22.77
CA HIS A 282 -5.20 7.76 -23.65
C HIS A 282 -5.99 8.29 -24.84
N GLN A 283 -6.13 9.61 -24.95
CA GLN A 283 -6.81 10.31 -26.04
C GLN A 283 -5.79 10.64 -27.13
N VAL A 284 -5.39 9.63 -27.91
CA VAL A 284 -4.16 9.60 -28.72
C VAL A 284 -4.06 10.80 -29.67
N ASP A 285 -5.15 11.17 -30.35
CA ASP A 285 -5.17 12.30 -31.30
C ASP A 285 -4.88 13.64 -30.59
N THR A 286 -5.40 13.81 -29.37
CA THR A 286 -5.26 15.03 -28.54
C THR A 286 -4.04 15.00 -27.62
N LYS A 287 -3.31 13.88 -27.61
CA LYS A 287 -2.10 13.63 -26.79
C LYS A 287 -2.27 13.76 -25.27
N VAL A 288 -3.48 13.72 -24.71
CA VAL A 288 -3.73 13.76 -23.25
C VAL A 288 -4.14 12.40 -22.67
N VAL A 289 -3.92 12.20 -21.37
CA VAL A 289 -4.41 11.05 -20.59
C VAL A 289 -5.48 11.53 -19.61
N ILE A 290 -6.60 10.82 -19.56
CA ILE A 290 -7.66 11.03 -18.56
C ILE A 290 -7.58 9.90 -17.53
N LEU A 291 -7.60 10.27 -16.24
CA LEU A 291 -7.49 9.34 -15.12
C LEU A 291 -8.84 9.14 -14.44
N TYR A 292 -9.26 7.88 -14.27
CA TYR A 292 -10.48 7.51 -13.53
C TYR A 292 -10.19 6.49 -12.43
N ASP A 293 -10.68 6.77 -11.22
CA ASP A 293 -10.72 5.80 -10.13
C ASP A 293 -12.11 5.18 -10.05
N ILE A 294 -12.29 3.99 -10.65
CA ILE A 294 -13.60 3.31 -10.72
C ILE A 294 -13.99 2.59 -9.42
N PHE A 295 -13.23 2.75 -8.31
CA PHE A 295 -13.69 2.31 -6.99
C PHE A 295 -14.79 3.23 -6.46
N VAL A 296 -14.61 4.54 -6.68
CA VAL A 296 -15.60 5.56 -6.41
C VAL A 296 -16.60 5.50 -7.57
N ASP A 297 -17.92 5.45 -7.31
CA ASP A 297 -18.96 5.50 -8.36
C ASP A 297 -19.05 6.88 -9.06
N SER A 298 -17.99 7.69 -8.96
CA SER A 298 -17.80 8.96 -9.65
C SER A 298 -17.48 8.73 -11.12
N ARG A 299 -18.13 9.50 -11.99
CA ARG A 299 -17.80 9.58 -13.43
C ARG A 299 -16.91 10.78 -13.75
N ALA A 300 -16.44 11.51 -12.75
CA ALA A 300 -15.50 12.61 -12.92
C ALA A 300 -14.05 12.08 -12.96
N PRO A 301 -13.17 12.66 -13.79
CA PRO A 301 -11.73 12.39 -13.72
C PRO A 301 -11.16 12.73 -12.34
N ILE A 302 -10.11 12.01 -11.93
CA ILE A 302 -9.37 12.26 -10.67
C ILE A 302 -8.74 13.67 -10.67
N SER A 303 -8.24 14.09 -11.83
CA SER A 303 -7.53 15.34 -12.04
C SER A 303 -7.68 15.81 -13.49
N ALA A 304 -7.20 17.01 -13.81
CA ALA A 304 -7.25 17.54 -15.17
C ALA A 304 -6.52 16.61 -16.17
N PRO A 305 -7.06 16.39 -17.39
CA PRO A 305 -6.35 15.69 -18.44
C PRO A 305 -5.04 16.38 -18.81
N LEU A 306 -3.92 15.66 -18.73
CA LEU A 306 -2.59 16.18 -19.06
C LEU A 306 -1.84 15.23 -20.00
N PRO A 307 -0.86 15.73 -20.79
CA PRO A 307 -0.07 14.88 -21.68
C PRO A 307 0.77 13.82 -20.96
N LEU A 308 1.02 12.69 -21.62
CA LEU A 308 1.96 11.68 -21.11
C LEU A 308 3.38 12.26 -21.10
N LEU A 309 3.97 12.40 -19.92
CA LEU A 309 5.29 13.02 -19.74
C LEU A 309 6.42 12.02 -19.96
N PHE A 310 7.51 12.47 -20.58
CA PHE A 310 8.76 11.72 -20.70
C PHE A 310 9.76 12.19 -19.63
N ARG A 311 10.23 11.30 -18.75
CA ARG A 311 11.17 11.62 -17.65
C ARG A 311 12.57 11.07 -17.88
N GLY A 312 13.57 11.74 -17.31
CA GLY A 312 14.95 11.25 -17.28
C GLY A 312 15.70 11.32 -18.61
N PHE A 313 15.13 11.94 -19.64
CA PHE A 313 15.88 12.23 -20.87
C PHE A 313 16.99 13.24 -20.53
N PRO A 314 18.25 13.00 -20.92
CA PRO A 314 19.33 13.95 -20.66
C PRO A 314 19.11 15.22 -21.49
N ARG A 315 18.59 16.27 -20.84
CA ARG A 315 18.62 17.63 -21.38
C ARG A 315 20.07 18.07 -21.48
N SER A 316 20.63 18.08 -22.68
CA SER A 316 21.83 18.86 -22.97
C SER A 316 21.55 20.33 -22.59
N ASN A 317 22.46 20.95 -21.83
CA ASN A 317 22.24 22.25 -21.21
C ASN A 317 21.78 23.31 -22.22
N ALA A 318 20.49 23.66 -22.23
CA ALA A 318 19.94 24.79 -22.98
C ALA A 318 20.29 26.14 -22.33
N SER A 319 21.51 26.27 -21.82
CA SER A 319 21.98 27.41 -21.02
C SER A 319 23.51 27.58 -21.07
N SER A 320 24.12 27.53 -22.26
CA SER A 320 25.45 28.12 -22.48
C SER A 320 25.70 28.53 -23.94
N SER A 321 26.21 29.74 -24.10
CA SER A 321 26.88 30.30 -25.30
C SER A 321 26.15 30.25 -26.64
N ARG A 322 25.53 31.40 -26.95
CA ARG A 322 25.42 31.95 -28.30
C ARG A 322 26.84 32.10 -28.90
N SER A 323 27.24 31.25 -29.84
CA SER A 323 28.44 31.45 -30.65
C SER A 323 28.21 30.97 -32.08
N THR A 324 28.35 31.89 -33.04
CA THR A 324 28.32 31.61 -34.48
C THR A 324 29.54 30.80 -34.92
N VAL A 325 29.34 29.74 -35.71
CA VAL A 325 30.14 29.34 -36.89
C VAL A 325 29.36 28.23 -37.62
N LYS A 326 29.62 28.07 -38.93
CA LYS A 326 28.89 27.20 -39.86
C LYS A 326 29.40 25.74 -39.89
N ASP A 327 28.56 24.91 -40.53
CA ASP A 327 28.86 23.68 -41.29
C ASP A 327 29.42 22.47 -40.53
N GLY A 328 28.54 21.47 -40.36
CA GLY A 328 28.83 20.13 -39.86
C GLY A 328 27.52 19.47 -39.43
N GLU A 329 27.14 18.35 -40.05
CA GLU A 329 25.91 17.61 -39.71
C GLU A 329 26.01 17.05 -38.28
N SER A 330 25.37 17.74 -37.32
CA SER A 330 25.29 17.35 -35.92
C SER A 330 24.05 16.48 -35.66
N PRO A 331 24.08 15.54 -34.70
CA PRO A 331 22.93 14.70 -34.36
C PRO A 331 21.86 15.43 -33.52
N GLU A 332 21.76 16.76 -33.64
CA GLU A 332 20.88 17.62 -32.83
C GLU A 332 19.40 17.52 -33.25
N ALA A 333 19.13 17.19 -34.52
CA ALA A 333 17.77 16.97 -35.03
C ALA A 333 17.05 15.78 -34.36
N ASN A 334 17.78 14.78 -33.88
CA ASN A 334 17.19 13.54 -33.34
C ASN A 334 16.61 13.67 -31.91
N ILE A 335 16.65 14.85 -31.27
CA ILE A 335 16.31 14.99 -29.84
C ILE A 335 14.91 15.60 -29.65
N SER A 336 14.56 16.64 -30.40
CA SER A 336 13.19 17.20 -30.42
C SER A 336 12.15 16.18 -30.91
N ASP A 337 12.60 15.26 -31.76
CA ASP A 337 11.73 14.36 -32.49
C ASP A 337 11.19 13.20 -31.65
N PHE A 338 11.80 12.88 -30.49
CA PHE A 338 11.27 11.81 -29.61
C PHE A 338 10.18 12.30 -28.65
N GLU A 339 10.28 13.51 -28.10
CA GLU A 339 9.18 14.11 -27.31
C GLU A 339 7.99 14.48 -28.21
N SER A 340 8.24 14.96 -29.44
CA SER A 340 7.16 15.30 -30.38
C SER A 340 6.42 14.08 -30.94
N ASN A 341 7.08 12.92 -31.04
CA ASN A 341 6.51 11.67 -31.56
C ASN A 341 5.84 10.76 -30.51
N ILE A 342 5.65 11.18 -29.26
CA ILE A 342 4.72 10.49 -28.36
C ILE A 342 3.32 10.49 -29.02
N TYR A 343 2.66 9.32 -28.98
CA TYR A 343 1.40 9.02 -29.70
C TYR A 343 1.49 8.98 -31.24
N GLY A 344 2.69 8.87 -31.82
CA GLY A 344 2.86 8.54 -33.24
C GLY A 344 2.23 7.18 -33.62
N ASP A 345 2.05 6.91 -34.91
CA ASP A 345 1.29 5.74 -35.37
C ASP A 345 1.91 4.38 -35.00
N ASP A 346 3.23 4.34 -34.80
CA ASP A 346 3.95 3.13 -34.37
C ASP A 346 3.86 2.84 -32.85
N TRP A 347 3.09 3.62 -32.09
CA TRP A 347 2.89 3.40 -30.65
C TRP A 347 1.77 2.40 -30.38
N THR A 348 2.09 1.40 -29.57
CA THR A 348 1.17 0.33 -29.16
C THR A 348 1.11 0.24 -27.63
N PHE A 349 -0.09 0.09 -27.10
CA PHE A 349 -0.34 -0.02 -25.66
C PHE A 349 -0.63 -1.48 -25.30
N LEU A 350 0.07 -1.98 -24.29
CA LEU A 350 0.04 -3.37 -23.86
C LEU A 350 -0.46 -3.41 -22.41
N ILE A 351 -1.71 -3.87 -22.24
CA ILE A 351 -2.37 -3.95 -20.93
C ILE A 351 -1.56 -4.86 -19.98
N PRO A 352 -1.38 -4.48 -18.70
CA PRO A 352 -1.99 -3.31 -18.06
C PRO A 352 -1.23 -1.99 -18.23
N ASP A 353 0.10 -1.98 -18.14
CA ASP A 353 0.88 -0.77 -17.83
C ASP A 353 2.10 -0.52 -18.75
N LEU A 354 2.12 -1.13 -19.95
CA LEU A 354 3.26 -1.06 -20.87
C LEU A 354 2.91 -0.32 -22.16
N THR A 355 3.88 0.41 -22.73
CA THR A 355 3.76 1.06 -24.03
C THR A 355 5.03 0.86 -24.86
N CYS A 356 4.87 0.53 -26.15
CA CYS A 356 5.96 0.21 -27.05
C CYS A 356 5.89 1.07 -28.32
N ASN A 357 7.03 1.62 -28.74
CA ASN A 357 7.21 2.12 -30.10
C ASN A 357 7.78 0.97 -30.95
N VAL A 358 6.98 0.47 -31.89
CA VAL A 358 7.27 -0.74 -32.66
C VAL A 358 8.45 -0.53 -33.62
N SER A 359 8.47 0.60 -34.34
CA SER A 359 9.54 0.94 -35.29
C SER A 359 10.90 1.09 -34.62
N ASN A 360 10.97 1.78 -33.48
CA ASN A 360 12.22 1.97 -32.73
C ASN A 360 12.56 0.77 -31.81
N LYS A 361 11.66 -0.21 -31.69
CA LYS A 361 11.76 -1.39 -30.80
C LYS A 361 12.09 -1.00 -29.36
N GLN A 362 11.40 0.02 -28.84
CA GLN A 362 11.59 0.55 -27.49
C GLN A 362 10.32 0.34 -26.65
N LEU A 363 10.49 -0.19 -25.44
CA LEU A 363 9.41 -0.44 -24.48
C LEU A 363 9.61 0.43 -23.23
N TRP A 364 8.52 1.00 -22.74
CA TRP A 364 8.44 1.72 -21.48
C TRP A 364 7.33 1.15 -20.60
N LYS A 365 7.51 1.30 -19.29
CA LYS A 365 6.44 1.16 -18.31
C LYS A 365 5.83 2.53 -17.97
N ILE A 366 4.50 2.55 -17.92
CA ILE A 366 3.68 3.72 -17.57
C ILE A 366 3.57 3.81 -16.05
N HIS A 367 3.78 5.00 -15.50
CA HIS A 367 3.74 5.28 -14.07
C HIS A 367 2.79 6.45 -13.78
N LEU A 368 2.16 6.43 -12.61
CA LEU A 368 1.43 7.57 -12.06
C LEU A 368 2.39 8.46 -11.28
N ASP A 369 2.27 9.78 -11.41
CA ASP A 369 2.90 10.68 -10.44
C ASP A 369 1.90 11.08 -9.35
N LEU A 370 1.96 10.36 -8.24
CA LEU A 370 1.12 10.61 -7.07
C LEU A 370 1.34 12.02 -6.47
N GLU A 371 2.54 12.58 -6.62
CA GLU A 371 2.87 13.91 -6.10
C GLU A 371 2.19 15.00 -6.93
N ALA A 372 2.34 14.96 -8.27
CA ALA A 372 1.62 15.85 -9.17
C ALA A 372 0.09 15.70 -9.05
N ILE A 373 -0.44 14.48 -8.96
CA ILE A 373 -1.87 14.24 -8.74
C ILE A 373 -2.33 14.88 -7.42
N SER A 374 -1.55 14.71 -6.34
CA SER A 374 -1.88 15.27 -5.03
C SER A 374 -1.88 16.80 -4.99
N ALA A 375 -1.01 17.44 -5.78
CA ALA A 375 -0.88 18.89 -5.86
C ALA A 375 -1.95 19.57 -6.75
N CYS A 376 -2.57 18.83 -7.67
CA CYS A 376 -3.44 19.38 -8.72
C CYS A 376 -4.96 19.31 -8.44
N SER A 377 -5.39 18.84 -7.26
CA SER A 377 -6.81 18.68 -6.93
C SER A 377 -7.30 19.65 -5.87
N SER A 378 -8.51 20.20 -6.07
CA SER A 378 -9.20 21.06 -5.11
C SER A 378 -9.94 20.29 -4.00
N GLU A 379 -10.36 19.05 -4.29
CA GLU A 379 -11.19 18.24 -3.39
C GLU A 379 -10.32 17.27 -2.59
N VAL A 380 -9.70 17.82 -1.53
CA VAL A 380 -8.73 17.09 -0.69
C VAL A 380 -9.25 15.75 -0.14
N PRO A 381 -10.50 15.59 0.34
CA PRO A 381 -11.00 14.29 0.77
C PRO A 381 -10.93 13.21 -0.32
N SER A 382 -11.22 13.57 -1.58
CA SER A 382 -11.16 12.65 -2.72
C SER A 382 -9.72 12.26 -3.07
N VAL A 383 -8.75 13.17 -2.90
CA VAL A 383 -7.31 12.89 -3.07
C VAL A 383 -6.83 11.92 -2.01
N LEU A 384 -7.23 12.14 -0.75
CA LEU A 384 -6.86 11.26 0.34
C LEU A 384 -7.46 9.86 0.12
N GLU A 385 -8.73 9.76 -0.29
CA GLU A 385 -9.35 8.47 -0.64
C GLU A 385 -8.60 7.78 -1.79
N PHE A 386 -8.27 8.52 -2.86
CA PHE A 386 -7.46 8.01 -3.98
C PHE A 386 -6.09 7.48 -3.52
N LEU A 387 -5.35 8.23 -2.70
CA LEU A 387 -4.03 7.84 -2.19
C LEU A 387 -4.10 6.64 -1.23
N GLN A 388 -5.16 6.54 -0.42
CA GLN A 388 -5.42 5.39 0.47
C GLN A 388 -5.72 4.08 -0.29
N HIS A 389 -5.94 4.14 -1.62
CA HIS A 389 -6.13 2.97 -2.48
C HIS A 389 -4.90 2.56 -3.30
N ARG A 390 -3.79 3.30 -3.21
CA ARG A 390 -2.54 3.04 -3.97
C ARG A 390 -1.66 2.00 -3.26
N LYS A 391 -1.20 1.00 -4.01
CA LYS A 391 -0.41 -0.14 -3.50
C LYS A 391 1.00 -0.20 -4.09
N LEU A 392 1.24 0.34 -5.29
CA LEU A 392 2.57 0.29 -5.91
C LEU A 392 3.58 1.19 -5.16
N GLU A 393 3.15 2.38 -4.74
CA GLU A 393 3.94 3.33 -3.97
C GLU A 393 3.27 3.64 -2.62
N ALA A 394 2.95 2.60 -1.84
CA ALA A 394 2.21 2.73 -0.58
C ALA A 394 2.95 3.60 0.48
N SER A 395 4.30 3.59 0.51
CA SER A 395 5.10 4.46 1.37
C SER A 395 4.94 5.94 0.99
N LYS A 396 5.15 6.29 -0.29
CA LYS A 396 4.94 7.64 -0.83
C LYS A 396 3.50 8.12 -0.63
N SER A 397 2.53 7.25 -0.88
CA SER A 397 1.10 7.55 -0.71
C SER A 397 0.75 7.92 0.74
N LYS A 398 1.30 7.17 1.70
CA LYS A 398 1.16 7.48 3.14
C LYS A 398 1.81 8.82 3.49
N GLN A 399 3.04 9.07 3.03
CA GLN A 399 3.74 10.34 3.27
C GLN A 399 2.94 11.54 2.71
N LEU A 400 2.41 11.44 1.50
CA LEU A 400 1.56 12.47 0.89
C LEU A 400 0.28 12.70 1.70
N CYS A 401 -0.42 11.65 2.13
CA CYS A 401 -1.61 11.79 2.98
C CYS A 401 -1.32 12.51 4.30
N LEU A 402 -0.19 12.20 4.96
CA LEU A 402 0.24 12.87 6.19
C LEU A 402 0.58 14.35 5.93
N ALA A 403 1.38 14.63 4.90
CA ALA A 403 1.79 16.00 4.54
C ALA A 403 0.60 16.89 4.15
N ILE A 404 -0.36 16.37 3.39
CA ILE A 404 -1.61 17.07 3.06
C ILE A 404 -2.39 17.40 4.33
N THR A 405 -2.55 16.44 5.25
CA THR A 405 -3.32 16.63 6.49
C THR A 405 -2.63 17.64 7.42
N HIS A 406 -1.31 17.57 7.53
CA HIS A 406 -0.48 18.54 8.25
C HIS A 406 -0.66 19.96 7.71
N ASN A 407 -0.49 20.14 6.39
CA ASN A 407 -0.59 21.45 5.75
C ASN A 407 -2.02 22.01 5.81
N LEU A 408 -3.06 21.18 5.65
CA LEU A 408 -4.46 21.60 5.87
C LEU A 408 -4.68 22.25 7.25
N ILE A 409 -4.03 21.70 8.28
CA ILE A 409 -4.16 22.20 9.64
C ILE A 409 -3.36 23.50 9.81
N LEU A 410 -2.08 23.53 9.41
CA LEU A 410 -1.23 24.71 9.53
C LEU A 410 -1.75 25.92 8.73
N GLU A 411 -2.30 25.69 7.54
CA GLU A 411 -2.96 26.72 6.72
C GLU A 411 -4.29 27.23 7.31
N ARG A 412 -4.72 26.73 8.47
CA ARG A 412 -5.97 27.07 9.16
C ARG A 412 -7.21 26.96 8.25
N ARG A 413 -7.27 25.91 7.42
CA ARG A 413 -8.42 25.63 6.53
C ARG A 413 -9.71 25.40 7.32
N PRO A 414 -10.91 25.56 6.74
CA PRO A 414 -12.16 25.41 7.50
C PRO A 414 -12.27 24.05 8.20
N VAL A 415 -12.65 24.03 9.49
CA VAL A 415 -12.69 22.81 10.33
C VAL A 415 -13.47 21.67 9.67
N LEU A 416 -14.56 21.96 8.96
CA LEU A 416 -15.34 20.96 8.22
C LEU A 416 -14.54 20.26 7.10
N MET A 417 -13.62 20.96 6.45
CA MET A 417 -12.75 20.41 5.40
C MET A 417 -11.71 19.46 6.00
N VAL A 418 -11.07 19.88 7.11
CA VAL A 418 -10.11 19.07 7.86
C VAL A 418 -10.79 17.84 8.47
N SER A 419 -11.98 18.00 9.03
CA SER A 419 -12.78 16.92 9.59
C SER A 419 -13.11 15.85 8.54
N LYS A 420 -13.59 16.24 7.36
CA LYS A 420 -13.82 15.31 6.22
C LYS A 420 -12.54 14.59 5.79
N ALA A 421 -11.41 15.29 5.72
CA ALA A 421 -10.12 14.67 5.40
C ALA A 421 -9.73 13.59 6.43
N ILE A 422 -9.89 13.90 7.72
CA ILE A 422 -9.64 12.97 8.82
C ILE A 422 -10.63 11.78 8.81
N GLU A 423 -11.90 12.00 8.50
CA GLU A 423 -12.91 10.94 8.35
C GLU A 423 -12.54 9.93 7.27
N VAL A 424 -12.06 10.38 6.10
CA VAL A 424 -11.59 9.50 5.01
C VAL A 424 -10.43 8.62 5.47
N LEU A 425 -9.44 9.18 6.17
CA LEU A 425 -8.26 8.43 6.64
C LEU A 425 -8.63 7.39 7.71
N ILE A 426 -9.50 7.75 8.67
CA ILE A 426 -9.99 6.84 9.72
C ILE A 426 -10.87 5.73 9.12
N ALA A 427 -11.71 6.05 8.13
CA ALA A 427 -12.52 5.06 7.41
C ALA A 427 -11.63 4.05 6.65
N SER A 428 -10.66 4.55 5.89
CA SER A 428 -9.68 3.74 5.13
C SER A 428 -8.87 2.82 6.04
N TYR A 429 -8.37 3.34 7.17
CA TYR A 429 -7.68 2.53 8.18
C TYR A 429 -8.56 1.41 8.76
N SER A 430 -9.83 1.71 9.06
CA SER A 430 -10.77 0.71 9.57
C SER A 430 -11.11 -0.36 8.54
N GLN A 431 -11.18 -0.01 7.25
CA GLN A 431 -11.35 -0.96 6.15
C GLN A 431 -10.11 -1.84 5.98
N SER A 432 -8.90 -1.26 6.01
CA SER A 432 -7.61 -1.98 5.95
C SER A 432 -7.45 -3.02 7.07
N LEU A 433 -7.97 -2.72 8.27
CA LEU A 433 -8.04 -3.69 9.37
C LEU A 433 -9.05 -4.82 9.14
N LYS A 434 -10.20 -4.55 8.50
CA LYS A 434 -11.22 -5.58 8.18
C LYS A 434 -10.73 -6.53 7.08
N THR A 435 -9.95 -6.05 6.12
CA THR A 435 -9.41 -6.84 5.01
C THR A 435 -8.09 -7.53 5.33
N GLY A 436 -7.52 -7.30 6.53
CA GLY A 436 -6.24 -7.87 6.96
C GLY A 436 -5.00 -7.23 6.35
N SER A 437 -5.16 -6.29 5.40
CA SER A 437 -4.06 -5.66 4.64
C SER A 437 -3.06 -4.93 5.54
N TYR A 438 -3.50 -4.37 6.67
CA TYR A 438 -2.64 -3.71 7.64
C TYR A 438 -1.75 -4.69 8.42
N LEU A 439 -2.27 -5.88 8.75
CA LEU A 439 -1.56 -6.88 9.57
C LEU A 439 -0.49 -7.65 8.78
N GLN A 440 -0.62 -7.71 7.45
CA GLN A 440 0.37 -8.34 6.58
C GLN A 440 1.74 -7.62 6.70
N GLY A 441 1.76 -6.28 6.60
CA GLY A 441 3.00 -5.49 6.71
C GLY A 441 3.64 -5.47 8.10
N ILE A 442 2.90 -5.81 9.16
CA ILE A 442 3.45 -5.97 10.51
C ILE A 442 4.23 -7.29 10.62
N LYS A 443 3.75 -8.37 10.00
CA LYS A 443 4.47 -9.65 10.00
C LYS A 443 5.80 -9.57 9.23
N ASP A 444 5.79 -8.90 8.08
CA ASP A 444 6.99 -8.69 7.26
C ASP A 444 8.06 -7.80 7.96
N THR A 445 7.67 -7.09 9.03
CA THR A 445 8.59 -6.31 9.88
C THR A 445 9.03 -7.03 11.16
N GLU A 446 8.21 -7.92 11.74
CA GLU A 446 8.61 -8.71 12.92
C GLU A 446 9.71 -9.74 12.61
N ASP A 447 9.70 -10.39 11.44
CA ASP A 447 10.73 -11.36 11.03
C ASP A 447 12.13 -10.75 10.83
N ASN A 448 12.26 -9.41 10.80
CA ASN A 448 13.53 -8.70 10.67
C ASN A 448 14.06 -8.07 11.99
N VAL A 449 13.41 -8.27 13.13
CA VAL A 449 13.85 -7.71 14.44
C VAL A 449 14.20 -8.82 15.43
N GLN A 450 15.29 -9.53 15.17
CA GLN A 450 15.83 -10.54 16.09
C GLN A 450 16.54 -9.91 17.30
N PHE A 451 15.77 -9.44 18.30
CA PHE A 451 16.32 -8.85 19.51
C PHE A 451 16.94 -9.90 20.45
N LYS A 452 18.27 -9.93 20.55
CA LYS A 452 19.00 -10.73 21.55
C LYS A 452 18.73 -10.21 22.96
N SER A 453 17.84 -10.86 23.69
CA SER A 453 17.75 -10.69 25.15
C SER A 453 18.72 -11.66 25.85
N LEU A 454 19.76 -11.12 26.49
CA LEU A 454 20.58 -11.90 27.41
C LEU A 454 19.76 -12.22 28.66
N LYS A 455 19.34 -13.48 28.83
CA LYS A 455 18.83 -13.99 30.11
C LYS A 455 19.95 -14.64 30.91
N THR A 456 20.34 -13.98 31.99
CA THR A 456 21.36 -14.46 32.94
C THR A 456 20.85 -15.69 33.68
N ASN A 457 21.58 -16.80 33.61
CA ASN A 457 21.26 -18.02 34.34
C ASN A 457 21.47 -17.85 35.86
N ARG A 458 20.46 -18.21 36.67
CA ARG A 458 20.67 -18.57 38.07
C ARG A 458 19.78 -19.76 38.45
N LYS A 459 20.40 -20.95 38.51
CA LYS A 459 19.77 -22.20 38.99
C LYS A 459 19.51 -22.12 40.49
N VAL A 460 18.35 -22.61 40.93
CA VAL A 460 18.17 -23.24 42.25
C VAL A 460 17.31 -24.50 42.04
N ASN A 461 17.77 -25.64 42.55
CA ASN A 461 17.05 -26.92 42.51
C ASN A 461 16.36 -27.18 43.86
N LYS A 462 15.16 -27.79 43.87
CA LYS A 462 14.90 -29.10 44.51
C LYS A 462 13.41 -29.53 44.47
N GLU A 463 13.19 -30.80 44.09
CA GLU A 463 12.38 -31.87 44.78
C GLU A 463 10.89 -31.60 45.15
N LYS A 464 9.93 -32.55 45.06
CA LYS A 464 9.89 -33.97 44.59
C LYS A 464 8.41 -34.45 44.46
N LEU A 465 8.21 -35.71 44.01
CA LEU A 465 6.97 -36.53 44.02
C LEU A 465 5.89 -36.16 42.97
N SER A 466 5.14 -37.04 42.28
CA SER A 466 5.11 -38.49 41.96
C SER A 466 3.70 -38.78 41.37
N GLY A 467 3.42 -39.66 40.40
CA GLY A 467 4.24 -40.55 39.57
C GLY A 467 3.36 -41.46 38.67
N GLY A 468 3.97 -42.22 37.74
CA GLY A 468 3.36 -43.28 36.88
C GLY A 468 2.36 -42.83 35.79
N ALA A 469 2.06 -43.56 34.71
CA ALA A 469 2.68 -44.71 34.02
C ALA A 469 1.88 -45.00 32.71
N GLU A 470 2.35 -45.62 31.61
CA GLU A 470 3.69 -45.85 31.01
C GLU A 470 3.53 -46.44 29.58
N SER A 471 4.19 -45.91 28.53
CA SER A 471 4.52 -46.69 27.31
C SER A 471 5.54 -46.02 26.35
N SER A 472 6.60 -46.76 26.04
CA SER A 472 7.51 -46.78 24.86
C SER A 472 7.16 -45.94 23.61
N SER A 473 8.11 -45.46 22.78
CA SER A 473 9.40 -46.09 22.43
C SER A 473 10.52 -45.15 21.93
N THR A 474 11.73 -45.37 22.47
CA THR A 474 13.07 -45.37 21.84
C THR A 474 13.46 -44.31 20.77
N GLU A 475 14.49 -43.53 21.11
CA GLU A 475 15.24 -42.61 20.23
C GLU A 475 16.61 -43.17 19.76
N VAL A 476 17.32 -42.31 19.00
CA VAL A 476 18.77 -41.99 19.04
C VAL A 476 19.68 -42.48 17.89
N HIS A 477 20.54 -41.53 17.46
CA HIS A 477 21.84 -41.63 16.74
C HIS A 477 21.78 -41.39 15.20
N THR A 478 22.62 -40.52 14.57
CA THR A 478 23.75 -39.71 15.10
C THR A 478 24.13 -38.50 14.21
N SER A 479 24.76 -37.51 14.85
CA SER A 479 25.76 -36.53 14.35
C SER A 479 26.90 -37.13 13.49
N SER A 480 27.76 -36.45 12.71
CA SER A 480 27.91 -35.04 12.27
C SER A 480 29.15 -34.86 11.35
N SER A 481 29.12 -33.89 10.41
CA SER A 481 30.24 -33.03 9.95
C SER A 481 31.55 -33.58 9.33
N GLN A 482 31.88 -33.10 8.10
CA GLN A 482 33.19 -32.55 7.63
C GLN A 482 33.09 -32.31 6.09
N SER A 483 33.03 -31.08 5.54
CA SER A 483 34.07 -30.05 5.32
C SER A 483 34.99 -30.29 4.10
N GLN A 484 35.07 -29.33 3.15
CA GLN A 484 36.33 -28.68 2.68
C GLN A 484 36.11 -27.57 1.62
N HIS A 485 37.12 -26.70 1.47
CA HIS A 485 37.10 -25.43 0.72
C HIS A 485 37.40 -25.54 -0.79
N ARG A 486 36.97 -24.53 -1.57
CA ARG A 486 37.92 -23.62 -2.30
C ARG A 486 37.27 -22.33 -2.78
N ARG A 487 38.06 -21.24 -2.77
CA ARG A 487 37.80 -19.93 -3.41
C ARG A 487 39.02 -19.63 -4.30
N PRO A 488 38.90 -18.71 -5.27
CA PRO A 488 39.76 -17.53 -5.17
C PRO A 488 39.04 -16.21 -5.46
N THR A 489 39.74 -15.13 -5.14
CA THR A 489 39.32 -13.74 -5.13
C THR A 489 39.42 -13.07 -6.50
N ASN A 490 38.61 -12.02 -6.72
CA ASN A 490 39.12 -10.68 -7.04
C ASN A 490 38.02 -9.63 -6.85
N SER A 491 38.40 -8.47 -6.31
CA SER A 491 37.61 -7.23 -6.29
C SER A 491 38.41 -6.16 -7.00
N PRO A 492 37.77 -5.13 -7.56
CA PRO A 492 37.96 -3.83 -6.92
C PRO A 492 36.72 -2.89 -6.90
N LEU A 493 36.67 -2.15 -5.79
CA LEU A 493 36.26 -0.74 -5.65
C LEU A 493 34.78 -0.30 -5.81
N ASN A 494 34.32 0.30 -4.71
CA ASN A 494 33.05 0.97 -4.50
C ASN A 494 32.72 2.09 -5.51
N ALA A 495 31.44 2.20 -5.83
CA ALA A 495 30.76 3.49 -5.94
C ALA A 495 29.45 3.41 -5.13
N SER A 496 29.37 4.16 -4.03
CA SER A 496 28.24 4.10 -3.10
C SER A 496 27.11 5.04 -3.54
N VAL A 497 25.97 4.49 -3.95
CA VAL A 497 24.68 5.21 -3.96
C VAL A 497 23.83 4.60 -2.85
N SER A 498 23.32 5.45 -1.95
CA SER A 498 22.68 5.02 -0.71
C SER A 498 21.20 4.69 -0.91
N GLU A 499 20.90 3.52 -1.46
CA GLU A 499 19.61 2.87 -1.24
C GLU A 499 19.57 2.36 0.20
N ARG A 500 19.13 3.21 1.13
CA ARG A 500 18.71 2.73 2.45
C ARG A 500 17.44 1.92 2.25
N GLN A 501 17.43 0.67 2.69
CA GLN A 501 16.23 -0.17 2.75
C GLN A 501 15.07 0.61 3.39
N GLU A 502 14.08 0.98 2.59
CA GLU A 502 12.75 1.31 3.10
C GLU A 502 12.12 0.00 3.58
N SER A 503 11.74 -0.04 4.86
CA SER A 503 10.84 -1.07 5.39
C SER A 503 9.57 -1.08 4.54
N GLN A 504 9.23 -2.22 3.92
CA GLN A 504 8.10 -2.33 3.00
C GLN A 504 6.77 -2.05 3.71
N VAL A 505 6.31 -0.80 3.66
CA VAL A 505 4.98 -0.40 4.11
C VAL A 505 3.97 -0.94 3.08
N THR A 506 3.41 -2.13 3.35
CA THR A 506 2.50 -2.82 2.43
C THR A 506 1.10 -2.20 2.35
N SER A 507 0.79 -1.17 3.14
CA SER A 507 -0.49 -0.46 3.09
C SER A 507 -0.33 1.06 3.28
N PRO A 508 -1.00 1.89 2.45
CA PRO A 508 -0.99 3.35 2.60
C PRO A 508 -1.80 3.82 3.83
N SER A 509 -2.52 2.92 4.50
CA SER A 509 -3.41 3.25 5.61
C SER A 509 -2.69 3.83 6.83
N ILE A 510 -3.19 4.97 7.32
CA ILE A 510 -2.66 5.73 8.46
C ILE A 510 -3.43 5.36 9.73
N SER A 511 -2.72 4.87 10.74
CA SER A 511 -3.28 4.62 12.07
C SER A 511 -3.50 5.92 12.88
N PRO A 512 -4.38 5.92 13.90
CA PRO A 512 -4.50 7.00 14.88
C PRO A 512 -3.15 7.42 15.52
N ASP A 513 -2.24 6.46 15.69
CA ASP A 513 -0.96 6.63 16.38
C ASP A 513 0.07 7.31 15.46
N GLU A 514 0.07 6.96 14.18
CA GLU A 514 0.79 7.69 13.12
C GLU A 514 0.22 9.11 12.96
N MET A 515 -1.11 9.29 13.02
CA MET A 515 -1.72 10.64 12.96
C MET A 515 -1.28 11.51 14.15
N TYR A 516 -1.22 10.97 15.37
CA TYR A 516 -0.69 11.69 16.51
C TYR A 516 0.78 12.09 16.31
N SER A 517 1.63 11.10 16.02
CA SER A 517 3.08 11.27 16.03
C SER A 517 3.64 12.04 14.83
N LEU A 518 2.98 11.98 13.67
CA LEU A 518 3.45 12.56 12.41
C LEU A 518 2.61 13.75 11.93
N VAL A 519 1.48 14.05 12.57
CA VAL A 519 0.66 15.24 12.27
C VAL A 519 0.41 16.07 13.51
N PHE A 520 -0.27 15.54 14.54
CA PHE A 520 -0.74 16.39 15.65
C PHE A 520 0.37 16.92 16.56
N ALA A 521 1.37 16.12 16.92
CA ALA A 521 2.50 16.60 17.73
C ALA A 521 3.37 17.64 16.99
N PRO A 522 3.78 17.43 15.71
CA PRO A 522 4.42 18.50 14.92
C PRO A 522 3.58 19.77 14.79
N VAL A 523 2.27 19.64 14.53
CA VAL A 523 1.35 20.79 14.46
C VAL A 523 1.28 21.54 15.79
N GLU A 524 1.30 20.87 16.95
CA GLU A 524 1.34 21.55 18.25
C GLU A 524 2.60 22.40 18.43
N GLU A 525 3.77 21.88 18.02
CA GLU A 525 5.05 22.59 18.11
C GLU A 525 5.14 23.76 17.10
N GLU A 526 4.55 23.62 15.91
CA GLU A 526 4.60 24.63 14.84
C GLU A 526 3.49 25.70 14.92
N MET A 527 2.33 25.40 15.52
CA MET A 527 1.22 26.35 15.60
C MET A 527 1.43 27.45 16.64
N VAL A 528 1.65 28.68 16.17
CA VAL A 528 1.68 29.87 17.02
C VAL A 528 0.28 30.50 17.16
N GLY A 529 -0.04 30.93 18.39
CA GLY A 529 -1.24 31.70 18.73
C GLY A 529 -2.41 30.89 19.28
N ASP A 530 -3.63 31.42 19.16
CA ASP A 530 -4.85 30.78 19.68
C ASP A 530 -5.03 29.36 19.11
N SER A 531 -5.11 28.40 20.02
CA SER A 531 -5.25 26.96 19.75
C SER A 531 -6.72 26.53 19.62
N SER A 532 -7.70 27.44 19.72
CA SER A 532 -9.13 27.14 19.64
C SER A 532 -9.52 26.33 18.40
N TYR A 533 -8.90 26.66 17.27
CA TYR A 533 -9.03 25.94 16.00
C TYR A 533 -8.46 24.52 16.07
N PHE A 534 -7.29 24.32 16.68
CA PHE A 534 -6.66 23.00 16.79
C PHE A 534 -7.43 22.11 17.78
N VAL A 535 -7.93 22.67 18.89
CA VAL A 535 -8.88 21.98 19.79
C VAL A 535 -10.10 21.47 19.02
N ALA A 536 -10.69 22.28 18.13
CA ALA A 536 -11.82 21.84 17.31
C ALA A 536 -11.46 20.67 16.37
N ILE A 537 -10.27 20.67 15.78
CA ILE A 537 -9.77 19.54 14.96
C ILE A 537 -9.59 18.27 15.79
N ILE A 538 -8.98 18.36 16.97
CA ILE A 538 -8.78 17.20 17.86
C ILE A 538 -10.15 16.64 18.31
N VAL A 539 -11.13 17.48 18.61
CA VAL A 539 -12.50 17.04 18.94
C VAL A 539 -13.16 16.34 17.75
N GLU A 540 -13.05 16.87 16.54
CA GLU A 540 -13.57 16.23 15.32
C GLU A 540 -12.87 14.91 15.00
N PHE A 541 -11.55 14.81 15.23
CA PHE A 541 -10.81 13.56 15.15
C PHE A 541 -11.33 12.52 16.16
N LEU A 542 -11.53 12.91 17.43
CA LEU A 542 -12.07 12.03 18.46
C LEU A 542 -13.50 11.57 18.15
N ARG A 543 -14.34 12.45 17.61
CA ARG A 543 -15.68 12.13 17.11
C ARG A 543 -15.61 11.08 15.99
N SER A 544 -14.75 11.30 15.00
CA SER A 544 -14.56 10.39 13.87
C SER A 544 -14.07 9.00 14.33
N ALA A 545 -13.01 8.93 15.14
CA ALA A 545 -12.48 7.68 15.68
C ALA A 545 -13.53 6.91 16.52
N SER A 546 -14.34 7.64 17.31
CA SER A 546 -15.44 7.07 18.10
C SER A 546 -16.55 6.49 17.23
N SER A 547 -16.91 7.16 16.13
CA SER A 547 -17.93 6.69 15.18
C SER A 547 -17.56 5.32 14.58
N VAL A 548 -16.27 5.09 14.36
CA VAL A 548 -15.70 3.85 13.80
C VAL A 548 -15.34 2.83 14.90
N LYS A 549 -15.68 3.11 16.17
CA LYS A 549 -15.46 2.28 17.36
C LYS A 549 -13.98 1.90 17.56
N LYS A 550 -13.04 2.78 17.19
CA LYS A 550 -11.61 2.56 17.40
C LYS A 550 -11.16 3.18 18.73
N LYS A 551 -10.35 2.46 19.49
CA LYS A 551 -9.67 3.02 20.66
C LYS A 551 -8.57 3.94 20.17
N VAL A 552 -8.55 5.15 20.71
CA VAL A 552 -7.48 6.14 20.50
C VAL A 552 -6.50 6.01 21.67
N GLN A 553 -5.20 6.19 21.41
CA GLN A 553 -4.18 6.15 22.47
C GLN A 553 -4.35 7.31 23.47
N PRO A 554 -3.91 7.14 24.73
CA PRO A 554 -4.03 8.18 25.75
C PRO A 554 -3.42 9.54 25.36
N ASN A 555 -2.36 9.55 24.56
CA ASN A 555 -1.62 10.75 24.18
C ASN A 555 -2.50 11.82 23.47
N ILE A 556 -3.47 11.41 22.65
CA ILE A 556 -4.39 12.36 21.98
C ILE A 556 -5.36 12.99 22.98
N TYR A 557 -5.77 12.25 24.02
CA TYR A 557 -6.58 12.82 25.11
C TYR A 557 -5.74 13.76 25.99
N VAL A 558 -4.47 13.41 26.26
CA VAL A 558 -3.50 14.25 26.97
C VAL A 558 -3.31 15.59 26.24
N LEU A 559 -3.07 15.55 24.93
CA LEU A 559 -2.99 16.72 24.05
C LEU A 559 -4.25 17.60 24.15
N ALA A 560 -5.44 17.00 24.04
CA ALA A 560 -6.70 17.75 24.15
C ALA A 560 -6.85 18.49 25.51
N ILE A 561 -6.40 17.87 26.61
CA ILE A 561 -6.43 18.47 27.96
C ILE A 561 -5.42 19.62 28.05
N GLN A 562 -4.20 19.43 27.54
CA GLN A 562 -3.15 20.44 27.51
C GLN A 562 -3.60 21.68 26.73
N LEU A 563 -4.08 21.51 25.50
CA LEU A 563 -4.58 22.61 24.66
C LEU A 563 -5.75 23.36 25.31
N LEU A 564 -6.72 22.66 25.92
CA LEU A 564 -7.85 23.31 26.61
C LEU A 564 -7.41 24.08 27.86
N ALA A 565 -6.48 23.53 28.65
CA ALA A 565 -5.98 24.16 29.87
C ALA A 565 -5.08 25.36 29.60
N CYS A 566 -4.19 25.28 28.60
CA CYS A 566 -3.33 26.39 28.18
C CYS A 566 -4.12 27.60 27.67
N ASN A 567 -5.34 27.40 27.17
CA ASN A 567 -6.26 28.46 26.75
C ASN A 567 -7.36 28.77 27.81
N GLU A 568 -7.18 28.31 29.05
CA GLU A 568 -8.09 28.51 30.20
C GLU A 568 -9.55 28.04 29.99
N ARG A 569 -9.82 27.16 29.00
CA ARG A 569 -11.15 26.63 28.64
C ARG A 569 -11.61 25.51 29.59
N TYR A 570 -11.45 25.72 30.89
CA TYR A 570 -11.69 24.73 31.95
C TYR A 570 -13.15 24.25 32.05
N ALA A 571 -14.12 25.08 31.70
CA ALA A 571 -15.55 24.71 31.69
C ALA A 571 -15.86 23.65 30.62
N GLU A 572 -15.27 23.79 29.43
CA GLU A 572 -15.41 22.85 28.32
C GLU A 572 -14.65 21.55 28.58
N LEU A 573 -13.44 21.64 29.14
CA LEU A 573 -12.69 20.48 29.63
C LEU A 573 -13.52 19.67 30.63
N SER A 574 -14.21 20.34 31.55
CA SER A 574 -15.12 19.70 32.52
C SER A 574 -16.29 19.00 31.82
N LEU A 575 -16.90 19.64 30.81
CA LEU A 575 -17.96 19.03 29.99
C LEU A 575 -17.49 17.82 29.19
N PHE A 576 -16.28 17.84 28.63
CA PHE A 576 -15.73 16.71 27.86
C PHE A 576 -15.48 15.47 28.73
N ILE A 577 -15.07 15.66 29.99
CA ILE A 577 -14.93 14.58 30.98
C ILE A 577 -16.30 14.03 31.40
N ILE A 578 -17.24 14.91 31.76
CA ILE A 578 -18.60 14.52 32.18
C ILE A 578 -19.32 13.73 31.08
N ASN A 579 -19.22 14.20 29.83
CA ASN A 579 -19.84 13.56 28.66
C ASN A 579 -19.02 12.39 28.08
N LYS A 580 -17.89 12.02 28.70
CA LYS A 580 -17.00 10.92 28.27
C LYS A 580 -16.44 11.04 26.85
N VAL A 581 -16.32 12.28 26.34
CA VAL A 581 -15.55 12.59 25.12
C VAL A 581 -14.07 12.28 25.35
N LEU A 582 -13.60 12.60 26.56
CA LEU A 582 -12.31 12.17 27.09
C LEU A 582 -12.59 11.00 28.07
N PRO A 583 -12.34 9.74 27.68
CA PRO A 583 -12.65 8.58 28.53
C PRO A 583 -11.67 8.50 29.70
N PRO A 584 -12.08 7.90 30.84
CA PRO A 584 -11.22 7.82 32.01
C PRO A 584 -10.05 6.85 31.76
N SER A 585 -8.82 7.38 31.85
CA SER A 585 -7.57 6.61 31.84
C SER A 585 -6.61 7.15 32.92
N LYS A 586 -5.54 6.41 33.24
CA LYS A 586 -4.53 6.88 34.20
C LYS A 586 -3.88 8.17 33.72
N GLU A 587 -3.54 8.22 32.44
CA GLU A 587 -2.85 9.32 31.79
C GLU A 587 -3.73 10.58 31.75
N VAL A 588 -5.03 10.42 31.41
CA VAL A 588 -6.03 11.49 31.49
C VAL A 588 -6.14 12.03 32.92
N ALA A 589 -6.25 11.15 33.92
CA ALA A 589 -6.36 11.55 35.31
C ALA A 589 -5.11 12.32 35.79
N MET A 590 -3.90 11.84 35.47
CA MET A 590 -2.66 12.53 35.81
C MET A 590 -2.52 13.88 35.09
N GLN A 591 -2.90 13.98 33.81
CA GLN A 591 -2.84 15.23 33.06
C GLN A 591 -3.82 16.27 33.61
N LEU A 592 -5.02 15.88 34.04
CA LEU A 592 -5.96 16.78 34.72
C LEU A 592 -5.40 17.33 36.05
N LEU A 593 -4.63 16.53 36.78
CA LEU A 593 -3.96 16.95 38.02
C LEU A 593 -2.79 17.90 37.76
N GLU A 594 -2.08 17.72 36.65
CA GLU A 594 -0.99 18.62 36.25
C GLU A 594 -1.51 19.94 35.69
N SER A 595 -2.39 19.89 34.68
CA SER A 595 -3.02 21.08 34.09
C SER A 595 -3.94 21.81 35.07
N GLY A 596 -4.54 21.10 36.03
CA GLY A 596 -5.42 21.64 37.06
C GLY A 596 -4.71 22.31 38.24
N ARG A 597 -3.38 22.52 38.23
CA ARG A 597 -2.66 23.17 39.36
C ARG A 597 -3.24 24.54 39.74
N GLN A 598 -3.70 25.33 38.76
CA GLN A 598 -4.33 26.64 38.98
C GLN A 598 -5.87 26.58 39.04
N ASN A 599 -6.49 25.42 38.80
CA ASN A 599 -7.95 25.27 38.76
C ASN A 599 -8.42 24.09 39.62
N SER A 600 -8.96 24.41 40.80
CA SER A 600 -9.40 23.42 41.79
C SER A 600 -10.53 22.50 41.30
N GLN A 601 -11.38 22.95 40.37
CA GLN A 601 -12.47 22.13 39.81
C GLN A 601 -11.88 21.04 38.90
N VAL A 602 -10.95 21.39 38.02
CA VAL A 602 -10.29 20.44 37.11
C VAL A 602 -9.37 19.49 37.88
N ARG A 603 -8.65 19.98 38.90
CA ARG A 603 -7.88 19.14 39.82
C ARG A 603 -8.76 18.10 40.51
N LYS A 604 -9.95 18.50 40.97
CA LYS A 604 -10.94 17.59 41.58
C LYS A 604 -11.40 16.51 40.60
N LEU A 605 -11.65 16.85 39.32
CA LEU A 605 -12.00 15.85 38.29
C LEU A 605 -10.90 14.80 38.11
N GLY A 606 -9.62 15.19 38.12
CA GLY A 606 -8.49 14.26 38.11
C GLY A 606 -8.46 13.33 39.33
N LEU A 607 -8.63 13.89 40.53
CA LEU A 607 -8.72 13.13 41.79
C LEU A 607 -9.89 12.14 41.81
N ASP A 608 -11.08 12.57 41.40
CA ASP A 608 -12.27 11.72 41.33
C ASP A 608 -12.14 10.63 40.25
N MET A 609 -11.42 10.91 39.14
CA MET A 609 -11.10 9.91 38.12
C MET A 609 -10.12 8.84 38.62
N LEU A 610 -9.08 9.19 39.39
CA LEU A 610 -8.20 8.20 40.01
C LEU A 610 -8.98 7.26 40.95
N ARG A 611 -9.97 7.81 41.70
CA ARG A 611 -10.86 7.01 42.54
C ARG A 611 -11.76 6.09 41.71
N GLN A 612 -12.34 6.58 40.63
CA GLN A 612 -13.17 5.79 39.71
C GLN A 612 -12.39 4.62 39.09
N LEU A 613 -11.12 4.84 38.72
CA LEU A 613 -10.22 3.84 38.16
C LEU A 613 -9.58 2.91 39.21
N SER A 614 -9.90 3.07 40.50
CA SER A 614 -9.28 2.33 41.62
C SER A 614 -7.75 2.48 41.70
N LEU A 615 -7.20 3.59 41.19
CA LEU A 615 -5.78 3.93 41.22
C LEU A 615 -5.41 4.51 42.60
N HIS A 616 -5.65 3.73 43.65
CA HIS A 616 -5.58 4.18 45.04
C HIS A 616 -4.17 4.64 45.46
N HIS A 617 -3.10 4.08 44.88
CA HIS A 617 -1.73 4.52 45.14
C HIS A 617 -1.45 5.92 44.60
N ASP A 618 -1.75 6.15 43.32
CA ASP A 618 -1.55 7.45 42.67
C ASP A 618 -2.40 8.54 43.36
N TYR A 619 -3.63 8.20 43.76
CA TYR A 619 -4.51 9.11 44.51
C TYR A 619 -3.93 9.52 45.88
N VAL A 620 -3.40 8.56 46.65
CA VAL A 620 -2.75 8.86 47.94
C VAL A 620 -1.50 9.70 47.72
N LEU A 621 -0.70 9.40 46.70
CA LEU A 621 0.49 10.18 46.37
C LEU A 621 0.13 11.64 46.02
N GLN A 622 -0.98 11.87 45.30
CA GLN A 622 -1.42 13.22 44.98
C GLN A 622 -1.91 13.99 46.20
N LEU A 623 -2.71 13.37 47.09
CA LEU A 623 -3.14 14.00 48.34
C LEU A 623 -1.95 14.42 49.22
N VAL A 624 -0.86 13.66 49.21
CA VAL A 624 0.39 14.00 49.92
C VAL A 624 1.07 15.22 49.32
N GLN A 625 1.19 15.28 47.98
CA GLN A 625 1.74 16.46 47.29
C GLN A 625 0.91 17.73 47.54
N ASP A 626 -0.40 17.58 47.70
CA ASP A 626 -1.34 18.65 47.96
C ASP A 626 -1.41 19.05 49.46
N GLY A 627 -0.65 18.37 50.34
CA GLY A 627 -0.57 18.66 51.77
C GLY A 627 -1.65 18.00 52.65
N TYR A 628 -2.53 17.17 52.09
CA TYR A 628 -3.65 16.52 52.81
C TYR A 628 -3.23 15.19 53.48
N TYR A 629 -2.12 15.20 54.23
CA TYR A 629 -1.50 14.00 54.82
C TYR A 629 -2.46 13.14 55.66
N LEU A 630 -3.31 13.75 56.50
CA LEU A 630 -4.27 13.02 57.32
C LEU A 630 -5.39 12.34 56.51
N GLU A 631 -5.84 12.96 55.42
CA GLU A 631 -6.82 12.36 54.51
C GLU A 631 -6.17 11.22 53.71
N ALA A 632 -4.95 11.43 53.25
CA ALA A 632 -4.13 10.42 52.58
C ALA A 632 -3.95 9.15 53.44
N LEU A 633 -3.60 9.27 54.73
CA LEU A 633 -3.49 8.13 55.66
C LEU A 633 -4.84 7.43 55.89
N ARG A 634 -5.93 8.19 56.08
CA ARG A 634 -7.28 7.64 56.25
C ARG A 634 -7.72 6.84 55.02
N TYR A 635 -7.45 7.36 53.83
CA TYR A 635 -7.78 6.72 52.56
C TYR A 635 -6.89 5.49 52.30
N ALA A 636 -5.58 5.59 52.53
CA ALA A 636 -4.63 4.49 52.42
C ALA A 636 -5.06 3.31 53.31
N ARG A 637 -5.44 3.57 54.57
CA ARG A 637 -5.97 2.55 55.49
C ARG A 637 -7.25 1.90 54.98
N LYS A 638 -8.20 2.70 54.47
CA LYS A 638 -9.49 2.21 53.93
C LYS A 638 -9.30 1.30 52.72
N HIS A 639 -8.37 1.62 51.83
CA HIS A 639 -8.12 0.91 50.57
C HIS A 639 -6.87 -0.01 50.61
N LYS A 640 -6.29 -0.23 51.79
CA LYS A 640 -5.12 -1.11 52.05
C LYS A 640 -3.88 -0.80 51.17
N VAL A 641 -3.60 0.48 50.95
CA VAL A 641 -2.48 0.95 50.10
C VAL A 641 -1.17 0.98 50.88
N VAL A 642 -0.39 -0.11 50.81
CA VAL A 642 0.90 -0.26 51.53
C VAL A 642 2.13 0.29 50.81
N THR A 643 2.02 0.67 49.54
CA THR A 643 3.14 1.17 48.70
C THR A 643 3.54 2.63 48.96
N VAL A 644 3.08 3.22 50.06
CA VAL A 644 3.20 4.65 50.37
C VAL A 644 4.53 4.92 51.10
N ARG A 645 5.32 5.89 50.63
CA ARG A 645 6.58 6.28 51.29
C ARG A 645 6.32 6.96 52.63
N ALA A 646 6.72 6.31 53.73
CA ALA A 646 6.51 6.79 55.09
C ALA A 646 7.24 8.11 55.39
N SER A 647 8.46 8.30 54.87
CA SER A 647 9.27 9.52 55.07
C SER A 647 8.49 10.80 54.80
N LEU A 648 7.76 10.88 53.68
CA LEU A 648 6.98 12.07 53.29
C LEU A 648 5.93 12.50 54.34
N PHE A 649 5.39 11.55 55.11
CA PHE A 649 4.40 11.84 56.16
C PHE A 649 5.08 12.16 57.48
N LEU A 650 6.25 11.59 57.74
CA LEU A 650 7.06 11.84 58.93
C LEU A 650 7.75 13.21 58.86
N GLU A 651 8.26 13.59 57.69
CA GLU A 651 8.75 14.94 57.38
C GLU A 651 7.66 15.98 57.59
N ALA A 652 6.45 15.74 57.08
CA ALA A 652 5.31 16.64 57.24
C ALA A 652 4.82 16.74 58.69
N ALA A 653 4.78 15.62 59.42
CA ALA A 653 4.44 15.61 60.84
C ALA A 653 5.50 16.36 61.67
N LEU A 654 6.79 16.16 61.38
CA LEU A 654 7.87 16.90 62.03
C LEU A 654 7.80 18.41 61.74
N ALA A 655 7.52 18.81 60.49
CA ALA A 655 7.36 20.21 60.09
C ALA A 655 6.17 20.91 60.77
N SER A 656 5.17 20.17 61.26
CA SER A 656 4.06 20.72 62.06
C SER A 656 4.43 21.03 63.51
N ASN A 657 5.59 20.54 63.98
CA ASN A 657 6.07 20.64 65.36
C ASN A 657 5.15 20.00 66.43
N ASP A 658 4.19 19.17 66.03
CA ASP A 658 3.30 18.41 66.92
C ASP A 658 3.87 17.00 67.17
N SER A 659 4.37 16.78 68.39
CA SER A 659 4.95 15.48 68.79
C SER A 659 3.89 14.36 68.88
N GLN A 660 2.63 14.69 69.15
CA GLN A 660 1.53 13.71 69.19
C GLN A 660 1.18 13.26 67.76
N LEU A 661 1.17 14.18 66.80
CA LEU A 661 0.98 13.86 65.39
C LEU A 661 2.12 12.98 64.86
N LEU A 662 3.38 13.31 65.17
CA LEU A 662 4.54 12.51 64.77
C LEU A 662 4.48 11.08 65.35
N ALA A 663 4.15 10.95 66.64
CA ALA A 663 3.95 9.65 67.29
C ALA A 663 2.81 8.83 66.66
N ALA A 664 1.69 9.48 66.31
CA ALA A 664 0.56 8.83 65.66
C ALA A 664 0.89 8.34 64.24
N VAL A 665 1.68 9.10 63.47
CA VAL A 665 2.14 8.70 62.12
C VAL A 665 3.16 7.57 62.19
N LEU A 666 4.13 7.62 63.12
CA LEU A 666 5.08 6.53 63.35
C LEU A 666 4.40 5.20 63.70
N ARG A 667 3.43 5.27 64.61
CA ARG A 667 2.61 4.10 64.97
C ARG A 667 1.78 3.60 63.79
N PHE A 668 1.15 4.51 63.02
CA PHE A 668 0.40 4.12 61.83
C PHE A 668 1.25 3.29 60.86
N PHE A 669 2.45 3.76 60.49
CA PHE A 669 3.30 3.01 59.56
C PHE A 669 3.86 1.71 60.15
N SER A 670 4.09 1.67 61.47
CA SER A 670 4.49 0.44 62.17
C SER A 670 3.40 -0.63 62.19
N ASP A 671 2.14 -0.22 62.37
CA ASP A 671 0.98 -1.12 62.39
C ASP A 671 0.51 -1.50 60.97
N PHE A 672 0.72 -0.64 59.97
CA PHE A 672 0.10 -0.75 58.64
C PHE A 672 1.05 -1.17 57.51
N THR A 673 2.34 -0.84 57.58
CA THR A 673 3.31 -1.14 56.50
C THR A 673 4.29 -2.25 56.93
N PRO A 674 4.22 -3.45 56.32
CA PRO A 674 5.10 -4.56 56.69
C PRO A 674 6.59 -4.20 56.56
N GLY A 675 7.35 -4.45 57.62
CA GLY A 675 8.80 -4.20 57.66
C GLY A 675 9.22 -2.75 57.93
N PHE A 676 8.28 -1.81 58.10
CA PHE A 676 8.62 -0.41 58.42
C PHE A 676 9.48 -0.29 59.68
N THR A 677 9.23 -1.11 60.71
CA THR A 677 9.98 -1.14 61.97
C THR A 677 11.48 -1.43 61.83
N THR A 678 11.93 -1.96 60.69
CA THR A 678 13.34 -2.24 60.37
C THR A 678 13.98 -1.22 59.41
N THR A 679 13.28 -0.14 59.08
CA THR A 679 13.78 0.92 58.19
C THR A 679 14.58 1.98 58.95
N SER A 680 15.55 2.61 58.26
CA SER A 680 16.28 3.78 58.76
C SER A 680 15.34 4.88 59.25
N ASP A 681 14.28 5.15 58.49
CA ASP A 681 13.33 6.23 58.75
C ASP A 681 12.63 6.01 60.10
N CYS A 682 12.20 4.79 60.39
CA CYS A 682 11.63 4.43 61.68
C CYS A 682 12.60 4.74 62.84
N HIS A 683 13.89 4.39 62.71
CA HIS A 683 14.88 4.66 63.76
C HIS A 683 15.13 6.17 63.93
N THR A 684 15.36 6.90 62.83
CA THR A 684 15.63 8.34 62.83
C THR A 684 14.47 9.15 63.43
N TYR A 685 13.23 8.91 62.99
CA TYR A 685 12.08 9.68 63.48
C TYR A 685 11.65 9.30 64.90
N ASN A 686 11.91 8.07 65.37
CA ASN A 686 11.74 7.74 66.79
C ASN A 686 12.78 8.45 67.67
N GLN A 687 14.02 8.63 67.21
CA GLN A 687 15.01 9.43 67.96
C GLN A 687 14.57 10.90 68.05
N ILE A 688 14.18 11.50 66.93
CA ILE A 688 13.70 12.89 66.89
C ILE A 688 12.46 13.08 67.79
N LEU A 689 11.52 12.13 67.79
CA LEU A 689 10.35 12.17 68.68
C LEU A 689 10.74 12.17 70.17
N ASN A 690 11.75 11.38 70.56
CA ASN A 690 12.26 11.35 71.94
C ASN A 690 12.92 12.68 72.32
N GLU A 691 13.67 13.30 71.41
CA GLU A 691 14.29 14.62 71.61
C GLU A 691 13.22 15.72 71.76
N MET A 692 12.19 15.73 70.90
CA MET A 692 11.04 16.66 71.00
C MET A 692 10.30 16.53 72.34
N ASN A 693 9.99 15.29 72.77
CA ASN A 693 9.28 15.06 74.03
C ASN A 693 10.15 15.40 75.26
N SER A 694 11.48 15.30 75.15
CA SER A 694 12.41 15.72 76.20
C SER A 694 12.50 17.26 76.31
N ALA A 695 12.40 17.98 75.20
CA ALA A 695 12.44 19.44 75.17
C ALA A 695 11.14 20.12 75.66
N VAL A 696 10.00 19.41 75.62
CA VAL A 696 8.70 19.90 76.14
C VAL A 696 8.51 19.57 77.64
N ALA A 697 9.39 18.75 78.22
CA ALA A 697 9.35 18.32 79.63
C ALA A 697 10.19 19.21 80.58
N VAL A 698 10.64 20.38 80.11
CA VAL A 698 11.41 21.42 80.84
C VAL A 698 10.64 22.73 80.79
#